data_AF-A0A4Y7LHA6-F1
#
_entry.id   AF-A0A4Y7LHA6-F1
#
_cell.length_a   1.000
_cell.length_b   1.000
_cell.length_c   1.000
_cell.angle_alpha   90.00
_cell.angle_beta   90.00
_cell.angle_gamma   90.00
#
_symmetry.space_group_name_H-M   'P 1'
#
loop_
_entity.id
_entity.type
_entity.pdbx_description
1 polymer ?
#
loop_
_entity_poly.entity_id
_entity_poly.type
_entity_poly.pdbx_seq_one_letter_code
_entity_poly.pdbx_strand_id
1 'polypeptide(L)'
;MSYALSCIRLPNVIQLPNTSTSRSSFHGGDRRSSNLSLILKNDSIPTRKICAGKSPFDSESSSVAVTSSEKVLVPGGKADDSSSSRDSVETSEALLEESQILQEVAGLSMEDGGDSLNEDDLVSSQLVRDGAVESAEASVCLYTAESNTLNVVGFIPPPGTGQKIYDIDPFLKTHREHLDYRYSQYKKMREMIDKYEGGLDAFSRGYEKLGFNRSAEGITYREWAPGAKSAALIGDFNNWNPNADVMAQNEFGVWELFLPNNADGSAPIPHGSRVKIRMDTPSGIKDSIPAWIKFSVQAPGEIPYDGIHYDPPEEEKYVFQHPKPKKPESLRIYEAHVGMSSTEPRINSYANFRDEVLPRIKKLGYNAVQLMAIQEHSYYASFGYHVTNFFAPSSRCGTPDDLKSLVDKAHELGLVVLMDIVHSHASNNVLDGLNMFDGTDSHYFHSGSRGYHWMWDSRLFNYGSWEVLRYLLSNARWWLDEYKFDGFRFDGVTSMMYTHHGLQVGFTGNYNEYFGLATDVDAVVYLMLVNDLVHGLFPEAITVGEDVSGMPTFCIPVKDGGVGFDYRLHMAVADKWIEILQKRDEDWQMGDIIYTLTNRRWSEKCVCYAESHDQALVGDKTIAFWLMDKDMYDFMALDRPATPVVDRGIALHKMIRLITMGLGGEGYLNFMGNEFGHPEWIDFPRGEQHLPDGRVIAGNNNSFDKCRRRFDLADADYLRYHGLQEFDRAMQHLEETYSFMTSKHQYISRKDEGDRVITFERGNLVFVFNFHWSNSYSDYRIGCLKPGKYVVALDSDDKEYGGFDRIDHNVEYFSNEGWFDNRPNSFLVYAPCRTAVVYALVED
;
A
#
# COMPACT_ATOMS: atom_id res chain seq x y z
N MET A 1 -3.95 -23.49 -11.67
CA MET A 1 -3.85 -24.42 -10.53
C MET A 1 -2.96 -23.67 -9.56
N SER A 2 -3.56 -22.90 -8.65
CA SER A 2 -2.93 -21.75 -7.98
C SER A 2 -1.89 -22.18 -6.95
N TYR A 3 -0.62 -21.86 -7.21
CA TYR A 3 0.48 -22.00 -6.25
C TYR A 3 0.53 -20.75 -5.38
N ALA A 4 -0.25 -20.72 -4.30
CA ALA A 4 -0.26 -19.58 -3.41
C ALA A 4 0.78 -19.74 -2.31
N LEU A 5 1.95 -19.14 -2.57
CA LEU A 5 2.82 -18.51 -1.58
C LEU A 5 3.58 -17.42 -2.35
N SER A 6 2.96 -16.25 -2.51
CA SER A 6 3.54 -15.05 -3.13
C SER A 6 4.83 -14.57 -2.43
N CYS A 7 5.12 -15.11 -1.23
CA CYS A 7 6.16 -14.62 -0.33
C CYS A 7 7.20 -15.67 0.09
N ILE A 8 7.39 -16.79 -0.63
CA ILE A 8 8.63 -17.59 -0.43
C ILE A 8 9.80 -16.77 -0.96
N ARG A 9 10.43 -15.99 -0.08
CA ARG A 9 11.81 -15.55 -0.28
C ARG A 9 12.69 -16.80 -0.20
N LEU A 10 13.38 -17.12 -1.29
CA LEU A 10 14.51 -18.04 -1.21
C LEU A 10 15.58 -17.34 -0.36
N PRO A 11 16.17 -17.99 0.65
CA PRO A 11 17.24 -17.39 1.43
C PRO A 11 18.40 -17.04 0.48
N ASN A 12 18.82 -15.78 0.51
CA ASN A 12 20.05 -15.36 -0.15
C ASN A 12 21.20 -16.18 0.45
N VAL A 13 21.94 -16.89 -0.41
CA VAL A 13 23.21 -17.50 -0.01
C VAL A 13 24.20 -16.36 0.23
N ILE A 14 24.33 -15.93 1.48
CA ILE A 14 25.36 -14.99 1.90
C ILE A 14 26.70 -15.71 1.77
N GLN A 15 27.51 -15.33 0.77
CA GLN A 15 28.92 -15.69 0.77
C GLN A 15 29.66 -14.81 1.79
N LEU A 16 30.20 -15.46 2.82
CA LEU A 16 31.10 -14.86 3.79
C LEU A 16 32.32 -14.23 3.08
N PRO A 17 32.78 -13.04 3.49
CA PRO A 17 33.98 -12.45 2.90
C PRO A 17 35.22 -13.25 3.31
N ASN A 18 35.90 -13.83 2.32
CA ASN A 18 37.20 -14.46 2.53
C ASN A 18 38.23 -13.41 2.96
N THR A 19 38.72 -13.55 4.19
CA THR A 19 39.86 -12.81 4.72
C THR A 19 41.11 -13.10 3.89
N SER A 20 41.76 -12.03 3.44
CA SER A 20 43.00 -12.03 2.67
C SER A 20 44.21 -12.50 3.48
N THR A 21 44.96 -13.48 2.98
CA THR A 21 46.38 -13.70 3.32
C THR A 21 47.24 -14.03 2.10
N SER A 22 48.17 -13.12 1.83
CA SER A 22 49.52 -13.23 1.22
C SER A 22 49.85 -14.24 0.09
N ARG A 23 50.29 -13.64 -1.03
CA ARG A 23 51.17 -14.10 -2.13
C ARG A 23 52.07 -15.34 -1.90
N SER A 24 52.11 -16.26 -2.89
CA SER A 24 53.33 -16.58 -3.69
C SER A 24 53.09 -17.51 -4.90
N SER A 25 53.74 -17.13 -6.01
CA SER A 25 54.19 -17.80 -7.27
C SER A 25 53.75 -19.20 -7.76
N PHE A 26 53.31 -19.22 -9.03
CA PHE A 26 53.61 -20.13 -10.18
C PHE A 26 54.05 -21.61 -9.98
N HIS A 27 53.28 -22.56 -10.54
CA HIS A 27 53.60 -23.34 -11.77
C HIS A 27 52.62 -24.52 -12.05
N GLY A 28 52.13 -24.61 -13.30
CA GLY A 28 52.05 -25.81 -14.17
C GLY A 28 51.22 -27.07 -13.79
N GLY A 29 50.38 -27.53 -14.74
CA GLY A 29 50.19 -28.98 -14.99
C GLY A 29 48.75 -29.52 -15.10
N ASP A 30 48.27 -29.65 -16.34
CA ASP A 30 47.54 -30.77 -16.97
C ASP A 30 46.66 -31.79 -16.17
N ARG A 31 45.47 -32.02 -16.78
CA ARG A 31 44.73 -33.30 -17.01
C ARG A 31 43.69 -33.86 -16.00
N ARG A 32 42.50 -34.08 -16.60
CA ARG A 32 41.59 -35.25 -16.57
C ARG A 32 40.57 -35.44 -15.42
N SER A 33 39.31 -35.37 -15.84
CA SER A 33 38.15 -36.24 -15.53
C SER A 33 38.30 -37.35 -14.48
N SER A 34 37.39 -37.36 -13.50
CA SER A 34 36.82 -38.58 -12.92
C SER A 34 35.47 -38.32 -12.23
N ASN A 35 34.48 -39.13 -12.62
CA ASN A 35 33.27 -39.41 -11.85
C ASN A 35 33.64 -40.20 -10.59
N LEU A 36 32.99 -39.95 -9.45
CA LEU A 36 32.68 -41.01 -8.48
C LEU A 36 31.53 -40.64 -7.54
N SER A 37 30.64 -41.62 -7.44
CA SER A 37 29.46 -41.82 -6.60
C SER A 37 29.73 -41.79 -5.09
N LEU A 38 28.74 -41.38 -4.29
CA LEU A 38 28.70 -41.68 -2.86
C LEU A 38 27.33 -42.20 -2.41
N ILE A 39 27.43 -43.19 -1.53
CA ILE A 39 26.47 -44.21 -1.11
C ILE A 39 25.51 -43.68 -0.04
N LEU A 40 24.21 -43.95 -0.19
CA LEU A 40 23.18 -43.76 0.83
C LEU A 40 23.18 -44.95 1.81
N LYS A 41 23.27 -44.66 3.11
CA LYS A 41 22.97 -45.60 4.19
C LYS A 41 21.59 -45.29 4.76
N ASN A 42 20.71 -46.28 4.67
CA ASN A 42 19.51 -46.39 5.51
C ASN A 42 19.94 -46.79 6.93
N ASP A 43 19.31 -46.22 7.95
CA ASP A 43 18.95 -46.99 9.14
C ASP A 43 17.70 -46.41 9.84
N SER A 44 16.94 -47.35 10.38
CA SER A 44 15.53 -47.38 10.76
C SER A 44 15.15 -46.72 12.10
N ILE A 45 13.92 -46.20 12.16
CA ILE A 45 13.22 -45.72 13.37
C ILE A 45 12.34 -46.84 13.96
N PRO A 46 12.29 -47.05 15.30
CA PRO A 46 11.46 -48.07 15.92
C PRO A 46 10.04 -47.59 16.24
N THR A 47 9.08 -48.50 16.10
CA THR A 47 7.65 -48.40 16.39
C THR A 47 7.32 -48.65 17.86
N ARG A 48 6.31 -47.93 18.41
CA ARG A 48 5.44 -48.47 19.49
C ARG A 48 4.09 -47.74 19.62
N LYS A 49 3.04 -48.47 19.21
CA LYS A 49 1.62 -48.58 19.63
C LYS A 49 1.05 -47.55 20.62
N ILE A 50 -0.11 -46.98 20.25
CA ILE A 50 -1.15 -46.48 21.17
C ILE A 50 -2.44 -47.26 20.92
N CYS A 51 -3.06 -47.72 22.01
CA CYS A 51 -4.26 -48.56 22.06
C CYS A 51 -5.55 -47.77 21.79
N ALA A 52 -6.49 -48.43 21.11
CA ALA A 52 -7.87 -47.98 20.93
C ALA A 52 -8.72 -48.25 22.18
N GLY A 53 -9.58 -47.30 22.53
CA GLY A 53 -10.71 -47.47 23.46
C GLY A 53 -11.97 -46.85 22.84
N LYS A 54 -13.09 -47.56 22.88
CA LYS A 54 -14.39 -47.17 22.27
C LYS A 54 -15.38 -46.64 23.32
N SER A 55 -15.98 -45.47 22.98
CA SER A 55 -17.40 -45.03 23.11
C SER A 55 -18.07 -44.86 24.50
N PRO A 56 -19.27 -44.22 24.62
CA PRO A 56 -20.02 -43.26 23.75
C PRO A 56 -20.54 -42.01 24.53
N PHE A 57 -21.06 -40.98 23.85
CA PHE A 57 -22.28 -40.24 24.23
C PHE A 57 -22.69 -39.23 23.14
N ASP A 58 -23.90 -39.40 22.61
CA ASP A 58 -24.66 -38.45 21.81
C ASP A 58 -25.26 -37.34 22.70
N SER A 59 -25.35 -36.11 22.20
CA SER A 59 -26.51 -35.22 22.43
C SER A 59 -26.45 -34.00 21.51
N GLU A 60 -27.64 -33.44 21.29
CA GLU A 60 -28.11 -32.73 20.11
C GLU A 60 -27.73 -31.24 20.01
N SER A 61 -27.94 -30.76 18.78
CA SER A 61 -28.09 -29.39 18.30
C SER A 61 -28.55 -28.32 19.29
N SER A 62 -27.94 -27.14 19.19
CA SER A 62 -28.67 -25.88 19.40
C SER A 62 -28.22 -24.82 18.40
N SER A 63 -29.24 -24.13 17.90
CA SER A 63 -29.32 -23.09 16.88
C SER A 63 -28.46 -21.85 17.15
N VAL A 64 -27.74 -21.38 16.14
CA VAL A 64 -27.16 -20.03 16.12
C VAL A 64 -28.11 -19.10 15.37
N ALA A 65 -28.47 -18.01 16.06
CA ALA A 65 -29.38 -16.98 15.62
C ALA A 65 -28.83 -16.20 14.42
N VAL A 66 -29.67 -16.05 13.39
CA VAL A 66 -29.47 -15.13 12.28
C VAL A 66 -29.90 -13.75 12.73
N THR A 67 -28.95 -12.83 12.91
CA THR A 67 -29.24 -11.39 12.98
C THR A 67 -29.32 -10.84 11.56
N SER A 68 -30.52 -10.40 11.21
CA SER A 68 -30.89 -9.76 9.95
C SER A 68 -30.18 -8.41 9.76
N SER A 69 -29.38 -8.30 8.69
CA SER A 69 -29.02 -7.03 8.07
C SER A 69 -29.60 -7.04 6.66
N GLU A 70 -30.81 -6.50 6.50
CA GLU A 70 -31.42 -6.28 5.19
C GLU A 70 -30.76 -5.06 4.52
N LYS A 71 -30.01 -5.34 3.45
CA LYS A 71 -29.93 -4.61 2.16
C LYS A 71 -28.76 -5.21 1.37
N VAL A 72 -29.00 -6.40 0.82
CA VAL A 72 -28.18 -6.93 -0.28
C VAL A 72 -29.09 -6.91 -1.50
N LEU A 73 -28.69 -6.15 -2.52
CA LEU A 73 -29.37 -6.11 -3.82
C LEU A 73 -29.20 -7.47 -4.51
N VAL A 74 -30.20 -8.35 -4.37
CA VAL A 74 -30.36 -9.55 -5.19
C VAL A 74 -31.82 -9.60 -5.68
N PRO A 75 -32.09 -9.56 -6.99
CA PRO A 75 -33.43 -9.77 -7.51
C PRO A 75 -33.84 -11.24 -7.38
N GLY A 76 -34.89 -11.52 -6.59
CA GLY A 76 -35.42 -12.86 -6.38
C GLY A 76 -36.23 -13.40 -7.57
N GLY A 77 -35.87 -14.60 -8.03
CA GLY A 77 -36.68 -15.40 -8.96
C GLY A 77 -37.78 -16.18 -8.22
N LYS A 78 -39.02 -16.08 -8.73
CA LYS A 78 -40.19 -16.81 -8.23
C LYS A 78 -40.05 -18.32 -8.51
N ALA A 79 -40.29 -19.13 -7.48
CA ALA A 79 -40.73 -20.51 -7.64
C ALA A 79 -42.15 -20.62 -7.09
N ASP A 80 -43.07 -21.04 -7.96
CA ASP A 80 -44.43 -21.43 -7.61
C ASP A 80 -44.41 -22.60 -6.63
N ASP A 81 -45.22 -22.53 -5.58
CA ASP A 81 -45.99 -23.71 -5.19
C ASP A 81 -47.24 -23.34 -4.40
N SER A 82 -48.34 -23.92 -4.87
CA SER A 82 -49.70 -23.78 -4.37
C SER A 82 -49.93 -24.57 -3.07
N SER A 83 -50.65 -24.01 -2.10
CA SER A 83 -51.89 -24.62 -1.55
C SER A 83 -52.37 -24.01 -0.22
N SER A 84 -53.70 -23.86 -0.19
CA SER A 84 -54.61 -23.86 0.98
C SER A 84 -54.82 -22.58 1.79
N SER A 85 -56.06 -22.11 1.65
CA SER A 85 -56.83 -21.11 2.38
C SER A 85 -57.09 -21.44 3.85
N ARG A 86 -57.07 -20.43 4.73
CA ARG A 86 -58.23 -20.01 5.58
C ARG A 86 -57.88 -18.81 6.49
N ASP A 87 -58.72 -17.80 6.39
CA ASP A 87 -59.24 -16.86 7.40
C ASP A 87 -58.32 -16.27 8.49
N SER A 88 -58.16 -14.95 8.50
CA SER A 88 -58.95 -14.07 9.38
C SER A 88 -58.58 -12.59 9.20
N VAL A 89 -59.64 -11.78 9.25
CA VAL A 89 -59.71 -10.32 9.17
C VAL A 89 -59.42 -9.73 10.55
N GLU A 90 -58.68 -8.62 10.64
CA GLU A 90 -59.08 -7.50 11.51
C GLU A 90 -58.34 -6.20 11.17
N THR A 91 -59.16 -5.18 10.88
CA THR A 91 -58.88 -3.77 10.72
C THR A 91 -58.80 -3.07 12.09
N SER A 92 -57.99 -2.03 12.21
CA SER A 92 -58.36 -0.87 13.04
C SER A 92 -57.69 0.41 12.57
N GLU A 93 -58.53 1.35 12.18
CA GLU A 93 -58.25 2.74 11.82
C GLU A 93 -58.22 3.66 13.06
N ALA A 94 -57.53 4.78 12.85
CA ALA A 94 -57.78 6.13 13.38
C ALA A 94 -57.49 6.45 14.85
N LEU A 95 -56.77 7.56 15.06
CA LEU A 95 -57.27 8.74 15.79
C LEU A 95 -56.48 10.02 15.38
N LEU A 96 -57.24 11.07 15.08
CA LEU A 96 -56.91 12.50 14.89
C LEU A 96 -56.45 13.10 16.25
N GLU A 97 -55.89 14.31 16.44
CA GLU A 97 -56.17 15.66 15.89
C GLU A 97 -55.11 16.61 16.54
N GLU A 98 -54.50 17.55 15.79
CA GLU A 98 -54.70 19.03 15.85
C GLU A 98 -53.59 19.86 16.53
N SER A 99 -52.99 20.79 15.79
CA SER A 99 -52.96 22.23 16.11
C SER A 99 -52.39 23.04 14.93
N GLN A 100 -52.99 24.19 14.66
CA GLN A 100 -52.80 25.03 13.49
C GLN A 100 -52.69 26.52 13.91
N ILE A 101 -52.26 27.36 12.95
CA ILE A 101 -52.43 28.83 12.76
C ILE A 101 -51.46 29.78 13.53
N LEU A 102 -50.82 30.86 13.00
CA LEU A 102 -50.96 31.83 11.85
C LEU A 102 -49.55 32.36 11.43
N GLN A 103 -49.15 32.59 10.15
CA GLN A 103 -49.39 33.72 9.20
C GLN A 103 -49.06 35.13 9.75
N GLU A 104 -48.42 36.12 9.09
CA GLU A 104 -48.37 36.63 7.68
C GLU A 104 -47.29 37.77 7.64
N VAL A 105 -46.66 38.24 6.53
CA VAL A 105 -47.09 39.28 5.54
C VAL A 105 -45.94 39.56 4.53
N ALA A 106 -46.28 39.92 3.28
CA ALA A 106 -45.43 40.24 2.13
C ALA A 106 -45.29 41.76 1.80
N GLY A 107 -44.26 42.14 1.01
CA GLY A 107 -44.41 43.02 -0.16
C GLY A 107 -43.78 44.44 -0.18
N LEU A 108 -43.07 44.75 -1.30
CA LEU A 108 -43.15 45.95 -2.18
C LEU A 108 -41.82 46.67 -2.59
N SER A 109 -41.46 46.49 -3.88
CA SER A 109 -41.00 47.42 -4.95
C SER A 109 -40.50 48.86 -4.67
N MET A 110 -39.43 49.31 -5.37
CA MET A 110 -39.46 50.22 -6.55
C MET A 110 -38.08 50.79 -6.97
N GLU A 111 -38.08 51.30 -8.20
CA GLU A 111 -37.04 51.65 -9.18
C GLU A 111 -36.28 53.00 -9.01
N ASP A 112 -35.11 53.04 -9.67
CA ASP A 112 -34.53 54.09 -10.56
C ASP A 112 -33.91 55.40 -10.03
N GLY A 113 -32.88 55.87 -10.76
CA GLY A 113 -32.35 57.25 -10.73
C GLY A 113 -30.82 57.38 -10.70
N GLY A 114 -30.19 57.54 -11.88
CA GLY A 114 -28.81 58.05 -12.01
C GLY A 114 -28.76 59.58 -12.12
N ASP A 115 -27.61 60.21 -11.81
CA ASP A 115 -26.87 61.11 -12.72
C ASP A 115 -25.55 61.68 -12.13
N SER A 116 -24.58 61.91 -13.03
CA SER A 116 -23.63 63.04 -13.09
C SER A 116 -22.30 63.15 -12.28
N LEU A 117 -21.21 63.18 -13.07
CA LEU A 117 -20.11 64.18 -13.19
C LEU A 117 -19.03 64.38 -12.10
N ASN A 118 -17.74 64.20 -12.48
CA ASN A 118 -16.80 65.33 -12.71
C ASN A 118 -15.40 64.88 -13.23
N GLU A 119 -14.81 65.78 -14.03
CA GLU A 119 -13.52 65.73 -14.75
C GLU A 119 -12.29 66.21 -13.93
N ASP A 120 -11.14 66.22 -14.63
CA ASP A 120 -9.87 66.97 -14.42
C ASP A 120 -8.76 66.24 -13.62
N ASP A 121 -7.46 66.23 -13.99
CA ASP A 121 -6.71 67.10 -14.91
C ASP A 121 -5.26 66.58 -15.21
N LEU A 122 -4.67 67.09 -16.30
CA LEU A 122 -3.23 67.42 -16.61
C LEU A 122 -2.11 66.35 -16.57
N VAL A 123 -1.38 65.97 -17.65
CA VAL A 123 -0.54 66.64 -18.69
C VAL A 123 0.96 66.83 -18.34
N SER A 124 1.82 66.52 -19.34
CA SER A 124 3.22 66.96 -19.61
C SER A 124 4.33 65.92 -19.29
N SER A 125 5.37 65.62 -20.10
CA SER A 125 5.88 66.13 -21.40
C SER A 125 7.08 65.28 -21.90
N GLN A 126 7.08 64.94 -23.20
CA GLN A 126 8.16 65.04 -24.22
C GLN A 126 9.66 64.79 -23.87
N LEU A 127 10.33 63.84 -24.57
CA LEU A 127 11.25 64.10 -25.72
C LEU A 127 11.93 62.83 -26.31
N VAL A 128 12.24 62.95 -27.60
CA VAL A 128 12.64 61.97 -28.64
C VAL A 128 14.12 61.53 -28.61
N ARG A 129 14.43 60.25 -28.93
CA ARG A 129 15.44 59.86 -29.96
C ARG A 129 15.50 58.36 -30.27
N ASP A 130 15.63 58.08 -31.57
CA ASP A 130 15.70 56.79 -32.26
C ASP A 130 16.84 55.84 -31.85
N GLY A 131 16.59 54.54 -32.03
CA GLY A 131 17.62 53.50 -32.11
C GLY A 131 17.05 52.08 -32.03
N ALA A 132 16.92 51.42 -33.17
CA ALA A 132 16.37 50.06 -33.34
C ALA A 132 17.04 48.96 -32.48
N VAL A 133 16.26 47.95 -32.09
CA VAL A 133 16.38 46.52 -32.47
C VAL A 133 15.35 45.70 -31.66
N GLU A 134 14.69 44.78 -32.36
CA GLU A 134 13.60 43.90 -31.93
C GLU A 134 13.88 43.09 -30.65
N SER A 135 12.90 43.05 -29.74
CA SER A 135 12.72 41.92 -28.83
C SER A 135 11.23 41.76 -28.49
N ALA A 136 10.76 40.52 -28.58
CA ALA A 136 9.35 40.13 -28.50
C ALA A 136 8.78 40.34 -27.10
N GLU A 137 7.56 40.88 -27.06
CA GLU A 137 6.74 41.12 -25.88
C GLU A 137 6.35 39.81 -25.18
N ALA A 138 6.68 39.70 -23.89
CA ALA A 138 5.95 38.86 -22.95
C ALA A 138 4.97 39.76 -22.21
N SER A 139 3.67 39.64 -22.55
CA SER A 139 2.59 40.35 -21.88
C SER A 139 2.40 39.80 -20.46
N VAL A 140 2.76 40.60 -19.46
CA VAL A 140 2.43 40.39 -18.05
C VAL A 140 1.01 40.89 -17.81
N CYS A 141 0.08 39.98 -17.49
CA CYS A 141 -1.23 40.33 -16.96
C CYS A 141 -1.19 40.24 -15.43
N LEU A 142 -1.23 41.39 -14.78
CA LEU A 142 -1.46 41.54 -13.34
C LEU A 142 -2.95 41.36 -13.05
N TYR A 143 -3.29 40.38 -12.19
CA TYR A 143 -4.60 40.33 -11.53
C TYR A 143 -4.42 40.51 -10.02
N THR A 144 -5.23 41.41 -9.50
CA THR A 144 -5.34 41.85 -8.11
C THR A 144 -5.84 40.75 -7.18
N ALA A 145 -5.32 40.74 -5.97
CA ALA A 145 -5.56 39.73 -4.95
C ALA A 145 -6.95 39.85 -4.30
N GLU A 146 -7.75 38.80 -4.42
CA GLU A 146 -8.80 38.43 -3.47
C GLU A 146 -8.59 36.97 -3.06
N SER A 147 -8.72 36.69 -1.76
CA SER A 147 -8.42 35.40 -1.15
C SER A 147 -9.45 34.34 -1.54
N ASN A 148 -9.20 33.64 -2.63
CA ASN A 148 -9.74 32.31 -2.89
C ASN A 148 -8.58 31.32 -2.86
N THR A 149 -8.76 30.20 -2.17
CA THR A 149 -7.88 29.04 -2.24
C THR A 149 -7.72 28.64 -3.72
N LEU A 150 -6.59 29.04 -4.31
CA LEU A 150 -6.22 28.65 -5.66
C LEU A 150 -6.06 27.14 -5.68
N ASN A 151 -7.07 26.42 -6.20
CA ASN A 151 -6.89 25.08 -6.71
C ASN A 151 -5.80 25.18 -7.79
N VAL A 152 -4.59 24.72 -7.46
CA VAL A 152 -3.54 24.57 -8.47
C VAL A 152 -4.06 23.52 -9.44
N VAL A 153 -4.51 23.96 -10.60
CA VAL A 153 -4.91 23.05 -11.68
C VAL A 153 -3.67 22.25 -12.03
N GLY A 154 -3.71 20.93 -11.79
CA GLY A 154 -2.62 20.02 -12.11
C GLY A 154 -2.24 20.15 -13.58
N PHE A 155 -0.95 20.34 -13.85
CA PHE A 155 -0.39 20.44 -15.19
C PHE A 155 0.80 19.48 -15.29
N ILE A 156 0.73 18.58 -16.26
CA ILE A 156 1.82 17.64 -16.53
C ILE A 156 2.91 18.40 -17.32
N PRO A 157 4.09 18.64 -16.74
CA PRO A 157 5.13 19.40 -17.41
C PRO A 157 5.68 18.64 -18.63
N PRO A 158 6.27 19.35 -19.61
CA PRO A 158 7.00 18.68 -20.68
C PRO A 158 8.19 17.89 -20.11
N PRO A 159 8.63 16.81 -20.81
CA PRO A 159 9.80 16.05 -20.40
C PRO A 159 11.03 16.94 -20.16
N GLY A 160 11.77 16.65 -19.09
CA GLY A 160 13.03 17.32 -18.78
C GLY A 160 14.21 16.87 -19.63
N THR A 161 15.44 17.20 -19.20
CA THR A 161 16.66 16.76 -19.90
C THR A 161 17.05 15.33 -19.53
N GLY A 162 16.64 14.85 -18.36
CA GLY A 162 17.00 13.52 -17.85
C GLY A 162 18.47 13.37 -17.42
N GLN A 163 19.22 14.47 -17.30
CA GLN A 163 20.68 14.42 -17.11
C GLN A 163 21.15 14.63 -15.66
N LYS A 164 20.31 15.18 -14.80
CA LYS A 164 20.70 15.60 -13.43
C LYS A 164 21.05 14.41 -12.53
N ILE A 165 20.55 13.20 -12.83
CA ILE A 165 20.98 11.97 -12.17
C ILE A 165 22.50 11.78 -12.18
N TYR A 166 23.22 12.24 -13.21
CA TYR A 166 24.69 12.12 -13.29
C TYR A 166 25.44 13.11 -12.39
N ASP A 167 24.78 14.17 -11.96
CA ASP A 167 25.32 15.14 -11.00
C ASP A 167 25.06 14.66 -9.56
N ILE A 168 23.90 14.03 -9.34
CA ILE A 168 23.53 13.40 -8.07
C ILE A 168 24.43 12.20 -7.77
N ASP A 169 24.66 11.35 -8.78
CA ASP A 169 25.52 10.17 -8.68
C ASP A 169 26.43 10.03 -9.92
N PRO A 170 27.69 10.50 -9.83
CA PRO A 170 28.65 10.40 -10.92
C PRO A 170 29.00 8.97 -11.37
N PHE A 171 28.78 7.95 -10.53
CA PHE A 171 29.05 6.56 -10.91
C PHE A 171 28.10 6.07 -12.02
N LEU A 172 26.93 6.70 -12.17
CA LEU A 172 25.99 6.37 -13.25
C LEU A 172 26.55 6.69 -14.65
N LYS A 173 27.60 7.51 -14.77
CA LYS A 173 28.20 7.88 -16.06
C LYS A 173 28.75 6.67 -16.83
N THR A 174 29.19 5.60 -16.13
CA THR A 174 29.65 4.37 -16.78
C THR A 174 28.52 3.58 -17.44
N HIS A 175 27.26 3.88 -17.11
CA HIS A 175 26.05 3.23 -17.64
C HIS A 175 25.18 4.20 -18.43
N ARG A 176 25.77 5.31 -18.89
CA ARG A 176 25.07 6.38 -19.60
C ARG A 176 24.31 5.88 -20.83
N GLU A 177 24.89 4.96 -21.60
CA GLU A 177 24.25 4.40 -22.79
C GLU A 177 22.86 3.80 -22.49
N HIS A 178 22.77 2.98 -21.45
CA HIS A 178 21.51 2.37 -21.01
C HIS A 178 20.51 3.42 -20.48
N LEU A 179 20.99 4.34 -19.64
CA LEU A 179 20.15 5.36 -18.99
C LEU A 179 19.61 6.39 -19.98
N ASP A 180 20.45 6.87 -20.91
CA ASP A 180 20.03 7.78 -21.98
C ASP A 180 19.09 7.07 -22.96
N TYR A 181 19.34 5.80 -23.28
CA TYR A 181 18.41 4.99 -24.09
C TYR A 181 17.04 4.89 -23.42
N ARG A 182 16.98 4.50 -22.14
CA ARG A 182 15.75 4.44 -21.36
C ARG A 182 15.00 5.77 -21.38
N TYR A 183 15.70 6.88 -21.11
CA TYR A 183 15.10 8.21 -21.10
C TYR A 183 14.58 8.62 -22.48
N SER A 184 15.29 8.23 -23.55
CA SER A 184 14.84 8.47 -24.93
C SER A 184 13.55 7.71 -25.27
N GLN A 185 13.38 6.48 -24.76
CA GLN A 185 12.15 5.71 -24.95
C GLN A 185 10.97 6.35 -24.22
N TYR A 186 11.19 6.82 -22.98
CA TYR A 186 10.20 7.60 -22.24
C TYR A 186 9.74 8.84 -23.02
N LYS A 187 10.68 9.67 -23.49
CA LYS A 187 10.35 10.87 -24.26
C LYS A 187 9.59 10.54 -25.54
N LYS A 188 10.03 9.53 -26.29
CA LYS A 188 9.36 9.07 -27.50
C LYS A 188 7.91 8.66 -27.21
N MET A 189 7.67 7.91 -26.13
CA MET A 189 6.33 7.50 -25.74
C MET A 189 5.47 8.70 -25.31
N ARG A 190 6.01 9.62 -24.51
CA ARG A 190 5.33 10.88 -24.14
C ARG A 190 4.93 11.70 -25.37
N GLU A 191 5.86 11.91 -26.30
CA GLU A 191 5.61 12.65 -27.55
C GLU A 191 4.52 12.00 -28.40
N MET A 192 4.49 10.67 -28.49
CA MET A 192 3.43 9.95 -29.22
C MET A 192 2.08 10.14 -28.53
N ILE A 193 2.00 10.04 -27.20
CA ILE A 193 0.76 10.25 -26.44
C ILE A 193 0.27 11.69 -26.60
N ASP A 194 1.17 12.68 -26.51
CA ASP A 194 0.84 14.09 -26.71
C ASP A 194 0.28 14.32 -28.12
N LYS A 195 0.90 13.72 -29.14
CA LYS A 195 0.50 13.89 -30.54
C LYS A 195 -0.84 13.22 -30.88
N TYR A 196 -1.07 12.00 -30.41
CA TYR A 196 -2.19 11.17 -30.90
C TYR A 196 -3.38 11.11 -29.93
N GLU A 197 -3.19 11.43 -28.66
CA GLU A 197 -4.23 11.25 -27.62
C GLU A 197 -4.57 12.56 -26.90
N GLY A 198 -3.88 13.66 -27.22
CA GLY A 198 -4.06 14.95 -26.54
C GLY A 198 -3.34 15.04 -25.19
N GLY A 199 -2.31 14.21 -25.00
CA GLY A 199 -1.47 14.20 -23.80
C GLY A 199 -1.90 13.22 -22.72
N LEU A 200 -1.04 13.05 -21.71
CA LEU A 200 -1.25 12.09 -20.62
C LEU A 200 -2.56 12.31 -19.86
N ASP A 201 -3.00 13.57 -19.73
CA ASP A 201 -4.30 13.89 -19.13
C ASP A 201 -5.46 13.27 -19.91
N ALA A 202 -5.58 13.51 -21.22
CA ALA A 202 -6.65 12.92 -22.01
C ALA A 202 -6.49 11.38 -22.15
N PHE A 203 -5.26 10.88 -22.24
CA PHE A 203 -4.96 9.45 -22.41
C PHE A 203 -5.36 8.61 -21.19
N SER A 204 -5.18 9.15 -19.98
CA SER A 204 -5.51 8.49 -18.71
C SER A 204 -7.01 8.53 -18.35
N ARG A 205 -7.85 9.17 -19.17
CA ARG A 205 -9.32 9.13 -19.03
C ARG A 205 -9.94 8.03 -19.88
N GLY A 206 -9.24 6.92 -20.05
CA GLY A 206 -9.73 5.76 -20.79
C GLY A 206 -11.04 5.21 -20.23
N TYR A 207 -11.26 5.31 -18.91
CA TYR A 207 -12.49 4.88 -18.24
C TYR A 207 -13.73 5.72 -18.60
N GLU A 208 -13.58 6.90 -19.22
CA GLU A 208 -14.68 7.71 -19.76
C GLU A 208 -15.07 7.28 -21.19
N LYS A 209 -14.30 6.36 -21.79
CA LYS A 209 -14.50 5.88 -23.16
C LYS A 209 -14.74 4.38 -23.20
N LEU A 210 -13.92 3.61 -22.50
CA LEU A 210 -13.97 2.16 -22.40
C LEU A 210 -14.85 1.72 -21.22
N GLY A 211 -15.35 0.49 -21.27
CA GLY A 211 -16.36 0.02 -20.33
C GLY A 211 -17.73 0.67 -20.56
N PHE A 212 -18.55 0.72 -19.51
CA PHE A 212 -19.90 1.29 -19.55
C PHE A 212 -19.87 2.80 -19.30
N ASN A 213 -20.41 3.57 -20.23
CA ASN A 213 -20.50 5.02 -20.14
C ASN A 213 -21.95 5.47 -20.38
N ARG A 214 -22.53 6.14 -19.38
CA ARG A 214 -23.92 6.64 -19.39
C ARG A 214 -23.97 8.04 -20.01
N SER A 215 -24.90 8.26 -20.94
CA SER A 215 -25.27 9.59 -21.45
C SER A 215 -26.75 9.88 -21.19
N ALA A 216 -27.24 11.06 -21.60
CA ALA A 216 -28.66 11.40 -21.49
C ALA A 216 -29.53 10.51 -22.39
N GLU A 217 -28.98 9.98 -23.48
CA GLU A 217 -29.68 9.21 -24.51
C GLU A 217 -29.61 7.69 -24.28
N GLY A 218 -28.66 7.19 -23.51
CA GLY A 218 -28.42 5.75 -23.41
C GLY A 218 -27.12 5.36 -22.72
N ILE A 219 -26.65 4.14 -23.00
CA ILE A 219 -25.37 3.61 -22.53
C ILE A 219 -24.52 3.20 -23.73
N THR A 220 -23.31 3.73 -23.80
CA THR A 220 -22.29 3.23 -24.72
C THR A 220 -21.41 2.23 -23.96
N TYR A 221 -21.23 1.04 -24.51
CA TYR A 221 -20.27 0.06 -24.03
C TYR A 221 -19.16 -0.14 -25.05
N ARG A 222 -17.89 -0.04 -24.60
CA ARG A 222 -16.71 -0.33 -25.44
C ARG A 222 -15.76 -1.29 -24.76
N GLU A 223 -15.16 -2.17 -25.55
CA GLU A 223 -14.19 -3.15 -25.06
C GLU A 223 -13.07 -3.41 -26.08
N TRP A 224 -11.82 -3.45 -25.61
CA TRP A 224 -10.70 -3.81 -26.47
C TRP A 224 -10.53 -5.33 -26.46
N ALA A 225 -10.74 -5.96 -27.62
CA ALA A 225 -10.62 -7.41 -27.81
C ALA A 225 -10.27 -7.73 -29.27
N PRO A 226 -9.04 -7.41 -29.72
CA PRO A 226 -8.64 -7.53 -31.12
C PRO A 226 -8.61 -8.97 -31.62
N GLY A 227 -8.39 -9.96 -30.74
CA GLY A 227 -8.41 -11.38 -31.08
C GLY A 227 -9.83 -11.95 -31.29
N ALA A 228 -10.87 -11.29 -30.79
CA ALA A 228 -12.25 -11.76 -30.96
C ALA A 228 -12.71 -11.62 -32.43
N LYS A 229 -13.49 -12.58 -32.91
CA LYS A 229 -14.09 -12.58 -34.26
C LYS A 229 -15.48 -11.93 -34.28
N SER A 230 -16.20 -12.08 -33.18
CA SER A 230 -17.48 -11.41 -32.91
C SER A 230 -17.62 -11.19 -31.42
N ALA A 231 -18.34 -10.15 -31.03
CA ALA A 231 -18.67 -9.86 -29.64
C ALA A 231 -20.12 -9.41 -29.49
N ALA A 232 -20.73 -9.75 -28.36
CA ALA A 232 -22.05 -9.31 -27.96
C ALA A 232 -22.07 -9.02 -26.45
N LEU A 233 -22.79 -7.99 -26.04
CA LEU A 233 -23.03 -7.73 -24.63
C LEU A 233 -24.22 -8.59 -24.17
N ILE A 234 -24.06 -9.27 -23.05
CA ILE A 234 -25.08 -10.13 -22.46
C ILE A 234 -25.25 -9.80 -20.98
N GLY A 235 -26.45 -10.01 -20.47
CA GLY A 235 -26.72 -9.80 -19.05
C GLY A 235 -28.19 -9.98 -18.70
N ASP A 236 -28.54 -9.65 -17.47
CA ASP A 236 -29.93 -9.74 -17.01
C ASP A 236 -30.88 -8.89 -17.87
N PHE A 237 -30.40 -7.73 -18.34
CA PHE A 237 -31.18 -6.78 -19.16
C PHE A 237 -31.67 -7.34 -20.50
N ASN A 238 -30.97 -8.33 -21.07
CA ASN A 238 -31.33 -8.96 -22.35
C ASN A 238 -31.57 -10.48 -22.24
N ASN A 239 -31.84 -10.97 -21.03
CA ASN A 239 -32.03 -12.39 -20.73
C ASN A 239 -30.85 -13.27 -21.20
N TRP A 240 -29.62 -12.74 -21.11
CA TRP A 240 -28.40 -13.43 -21.51
C TRP A 240 -28.39 -13.89 -22.99
N ASN A 241 -29.15 -13.21 -23.86
CA ASN A 241 -29.29 -13.58 -25.26
C ASN A 241 -28.10 -13.05 -26.10
N PRO A 242 -27.25 -13.93 -26.65
CA PRO A 242 -26.05 -13.52 -27.37
C PRO A 242 -26.29 -12.89 -28.74
N ASN A 243 -27.53 -12.94 -29.24
CA ASN A 243 -27.91 -12.41 -30.54
C ASN A 243 -28.64 -11.06 -30.44
N ALA A 244 -28.92 -10.58 -29.23
CA ALA A 244 -29.69 -9.36 -29.02
C ALA A 244 -28.83 -8.10 -29.25
N ASP A 245 -27.68 -8.02 -28.59
CA ASP A 245 -26.86 -6.80 -28.52
C ASP A 245 -25.44 -7.05 -29.07
N VAL A 246 -25.36 -7.31 -30.38
CA VAL A 246 -24.11 -7.57 -31.12
C VAL A 246 -23.32 -6.27 -31.31
N MET A 247 -22.00 -6.35 -31.10
CA MET A 247 -21.09 -5.21 -31.14
C MET A 247 -20.44 -5.05 -32.52
N ALA A 248 -20.04 -3.82 -32.84
CA ALA A 248 -19.27 -3.50 -34.04
C ALA A 248 -17.80 -3.25 -33.67
N GLN A 249 -16.86 -3.83 -34.43
CA GLN A 249 -15.42 -3.64 -34.23
C GLN A 249 -14.90 -2.49 -35.09
N ASN A 250 -14.05 -1.63 -34.52
CA ASN A 250 -13.30 -0.63 -35.28
C ASN A 250 -11.94 -1.17 -35.79
N GLU A 251 -11.19 -0.34 -36.50
CA GLU A 251 -9.90 -0.71 -37.10
C GLU A 251 -8.78 -1.06 -36.09
N PHE A 252 -8.94 -0.70 -34.82
CA PHE A 252 -7.98 -0.98 -33.74
C PHE A 252 -8.39 -2.19 -32.86
N GLY A 253 -9.46 -2.88 -33.24
CA GLY A 253 -9.95 -4.03 -32.49
C GLY A 253 -10.77 -3.69 -31.24
N VAL A 254 -11.27 -2.45 -31.14
CA VAL A 254 -12.21 -2.04 -30.10
C VAL A 254 -13.63 -2.33 -30.60
N TRP A 255 -14.37 -3.07 -29.80
CA TRP A 255 -15.79 -3.38 -30.00
C TRP A 255 -16.64 -2.31 -29.32
N GLU A 256 -17.68 -1.83 -30.00
CA GLU A 256 -18.61 -0.81 -29.50
C GLU A 256 -20.06 -1.24 -29.74
N LEU A 257 -20.94 -0.87 -28.81
CA LEU A 257 -22.38 -0.81 -29.03
C LEU A 257 -22.99 0.36 -28.25
N PHE A 258 -24.10 0.87 -28.75
CA PHE A 258 -24.92 1.87 -28.06
C PHE A 258 -26.31 1.32 -27.78
N LEU A 259 -26.72 1.32 -26.51
CA LEU A 259 -28.06 0.99 -26.07
C LEU A 259 -28.82 2.28 -25.80
N PRO A 260 -29.87 2.62 -26.58
CA PRO A 260 -30.71 3.75 -26.26
C PRO A 260 -31.50 3.50 -24.98
N ASN A 261 -31.91 4.58 -24.30
CA ASN A 261 -32.87 4.48 -23.21
C ASN A 261 -34.15 3.75 -23.63
N ASN A 262 -34.79 3.11 -22.65
CA ASN A 262 -36.10 2.51 -22.83
C ASN A 262 -37.13 3.58 -23.23
N ALA A 263 -38.28 3.15 -23.76
CA ALA A 263 -39.33 4.07 -24.22
C ALA A 263 -39.88 4.99 -23.11
N ASP A 264 -39.74 4.60 -21.85
CA ASP A 264 -40.10 5.38 -20.66
C ASP A 264 -38.98 6.31 -20.17
N GLY A 265 -37.83 6.35 -20.85
CA GLY A 265 -36.65 7.13 -20.49
C GLY A 265 -35.71 6.46 -19.50
N SER A 266 -36.06 5.28 -18.98
CA SER A 266 -35.20 4.54 -18.04
C SER A 266 -33.94 3.99 -18.71
N ALA A 267 -32.91 3.69 -17.90
CA ALA A 267 -31.67 3.12 -18.39
C ALA A 267 -31.88 1.73 -19.02
N PRO A 268 -31.23 1.42 -20.15
CA PRO A 268 -31.38 0.12 -20.82
C PRO A 268 -30.76 -1.03 -20.03
N ILE A 269 -29.79 -0.73 -19.15
CA ILE A 269 -29.23 -1.68 -18.19
C ILE A 269 -29.52 -1.11 -16.80
N PRO A 270 -30.40 -1.75 -16.01
CA PRO A 270 -30.66 -1.30 -14.65
C PRO A 270 -29.42 -1.39 -13.75
N HIS A 271 -29.24 -0.45 -12.83
CA HIS A 271 -28.24 -0.53 -11.77
C HIS A 271 -28.32 -1.88 -11.03
N GLY A 272 -27.16 -2.48 -10.76
CA GLY A 272 -27.07 -3.77 -10.06
C GLY A 272 -27.29 -5.00 -10.95
N SER A 273 -27.59 -4.82 -12.24
CA SER A 273 -27.73 -5.94 -13.18
C SER A 273 -26.39 -6.64 -13.44
N ARG A 274 -26.44 -7.96 -13.59
CA ARG A 274 -25.26 -8.74 -14.02
C ARG A 274 -25.03 -8.55 -15.51
N VAL A 275 -23.76 -8.44 -15.90
CA VAL A 275 -23.30 -8.22 -17.27
C VAL A 275 -22.03 -9.00 -17.57
N LYS A 276 -21.93 -9.50 -18.81
CA LYS A 276 -20.73 -10.10 -19.41
C LYS A 276 -20.62 -9.71 -20.88
N ILE A 277 -19.43 -9.81 -21.43
CA ILE A 277 -19.21 -9.80 -22.88
C ILE A 277 -19.04 -11.24 -23.36
N ARG A 278 -19.87 -11.66 -24.32
CA ARG A 278 -19.69 -12.93 -25.04
C ARG A 278 -18.88 -12.70 -26.30
N MET A 279 -17.84 -13.50 -26.48
CA MET A 279 -16.93 -13.40 -27.63
C MET A 279 -16.77 -14.75 -28.29
N ASP A 280 -16.81 -14.77 -29.63
CA ASP A 280 -16.25 -15.88 -30.42
C ASP A 280 -14.75 -15.63 -30.61
N THR A 281 -13.92 -16.40 -29.93
CA THR A 281 -12.46 -16.22 -29.90
C THR A 281 -11.74 -17.33 -30.65
N PRO A 282 -10.43 -17.19 -30.94
CA PRO A 282 -9.62 -18.27 -31.50
C PRO A 282 -9.57 -19.51 -30.60
N SER A 283 -9.79 -19.33 -29.29
CA SER A 283 -9.83 -20.41 -28.28
C SER A 283 -11.23 -20.99 -28.04
N GLY A 284 -12.26 -20.48 -28.73
CA GLY A 284 -13.66 -20.88 -28.57
C GLY A 284 -14.55 -19.74 -28.06
N ILE A 285 -15.83 -20.04 -27.85
CA ILE A 285 -16.79 -19.08 -27.30
C ILE A 285 -16.49 -18.88 -25.81
N LYS A 286 -16.44 -17.63 -25.38
CA LYS A 286 -16.14 -17.23 -24.01
C LYS A 286 -17.06 -16.11 -23.55
N ASP A 287 -17.55 -16.23 -22.31
CA ASP A 287 -18.18 -15.12 -21.59
C ASP A 287 -17.18 -14.58 -20.59
N SER A 288 -16.89 -13.28 -20.65
CA SER A 288 -15.91 -12.62 -19.77
C SER A 288 -16.55 -11.45 -19.04
N ILE A 289 -16.08 -11.20 -17.82
CA ILE A 289 -16.35 -9.95 -17.12
C ILE A 289 -15.65 -8.82 -17.89
N PRO A 290 -16.33 -7.69 -18.20
CA PRO A 290 -15.70 -6.57 -18.90
C PRO A 290 -14.42 -6.10 -18.21
N ALA A 291 -13.35 -5.83 -18.98
CA ALA A 291 -12.03 -5.49 -18.44
C ALA A 291 -12.05 -4.18 -17.63
N TRP A 292 -13.03 -3.31 -17.92
CA TRP A 292 -13.24 -2.00 -17.31
C TRP A 292 -14.45 -1.99 -16.35
N ILE A 293 -14.88 -3.16 -15.85
CA ILE A 293 -16.00 -3.24 -14.91
C ILE A 293 -15.69 -2.48 -13.62
N LYS A 294 -16.66 -1.72 -13.11
CA LYS A 294 -16.52 -0.90 -11.90
C LYS A 294 -16.90 -1.65 -10.62
N PHE A 295 -17.57 -2.80 -10.74
CA PHE A 295 -17.93 -3.64 -9.61
C PHE A 295 -18.17 -5.08 -10.09
N SER A 296 -17.78 -6.06 -9.28
CA SER A 296 -18.02 -7.48 -9.59
C SER A 296 -18.29 -8.23 -8.30
N VAL A 297 -19.23 -9.17 -8.32
CA VAL A 297 -19.68 -9.87 -7.12
C VAL A 297 -19.67 -11.37 -7.37
N GLN A 298 -19.38 -12.14 -6.34
CA GLN A 298 -19.61 -13.58 -6.31
C GLN A 298 -20.79 -13.88 -5.39
N ALA A 299 -21.88 -14.38 -5.98
CA ALA A 299 -23.01 -14.83 -5.19
C ALA A 299 -22.60 -16.05 -4.31
N PRO A 300 -23.13 -16.18 -3.09
CA PRO A 300 -22.81 -17.31 -2.22
C PRO A 300 -23.07 -18.66 -2.89
N GLY A 301 -22.01 -19.48 -3.02
CA GLY A 301 -22.09 -20.81 -3.64
C GLY A 301 -22.01 -20.81 -5.17
N GLU A 302 -21.87 -19.65 -5.80
CA GLU A 302 -21.71 -19.54 -7.26
C GLU A 302 -20.23 -19.33 -7.64
N ILE A 303 -19.83 -20.01 -8.71
CA ILE A 303 -18.59 -19.77 -9.45
C ILE A 303 -19.02 -19.75 -10.92
N PRO A 304 -18.61 -18.78 -11.75
CA PRO A 304 -17.65 -17.67 -11.54
C PRO A 304 -18.21 -16.42 -10.86
N TYR A 305 -17.40 -15.36 -10.71
CA TYR A 305 -17.85 -14.00 -10.44
C TYR A 305 -18.70 -13.47 -11.61
N ASP A 306 -19.55 -12.48 -11.33
CA ASP A 306 -20.27 -11.71 -12.33
C ASP A 306 -19.86 -10.23 -12.29
N GLY A 307 -19.74 -9.61 -13.46
CA GLY A 307 -19.64 -8.16 -13.57
C GLY A 307 -20.97 -7.54 -13.23
N ILE A 308 -20.98 -6.48 -12.42
CA ILE A 308 -22.17 -5.76 -12.02
C ILE A 308 -22.14 -4.37 -12.67
N HIS A 309 -23.22 -4.03 -13.37
CA HIS A 309 -23.39 -2.66 -13.87
C HIS A 309 -23.67 -1.72 -12.70
N TYR A 310 -22.62 -1.02 -12.25
CA TYR A 310 -22.68 -0.10 -11.12
C TYR A 310 -22.84 1.34 -11.59
N ASP A 311 -24.10 1.78 -11.68
CA ASP A 311 -24.50 3.17 -11.96
C ASP A 311 -25.65 3.57 -11.02
N PRO A 312 -25.37 3.78 -9.71
CA PRO A 312 -26.44 4.07 -8.74
C PRO A 312 -27.20 5.34 -9.12
N PRO A 313 -28.50 5.46 -8.75
CA PRO A 313 -29.26 6.69 -8.92
C PRO A 313 -28.53 7.91 -8.34
N GLU A 314 -28.79 9.11 -8.88
CA GLU A 314 -28.06 10.33 -8.49
C GLU A 314 -28.21 10.64 -6.99
N GLU A 315 -29.37 10.32 -6.42
CA GLU A 315 -29.68 10.43 -4.98
C GLU A 315 -28.95 9.41 -4.09
N GLU A 316 -28.45 8.31 -4.66
CA GLU A 316 -27.72 7.25 -3.94
C GLU A 316 -26.20 7.35 -4.13
N LYS A 317 -25.73 8.14 -5.13
CA LYS A 317 -24.30 8.36 -5.37
C LYS A 317 -23.64 9.04 -4.17
N TYR A 318 -22.50 8.51 -3.75
CA TYR A 318 -21.72 9.14 -2.71
C TYR A 318 -21.09 10.46 -3.20
N VAL A 319 -21.26 11.51 -2.40
CA VAL A 319 -20.63 12.83 -2.62
C VAL A 319 -19.62 13.06 -1.51
N PHE A 320 -18.35 13.22 -1.87
CA PHE A 320 -17.27 13.56 -0.94
C PHE A 320 -17.57 14.90 -0.26
N GLN A 321 -17.43 14.94 1.05
CA GLN A 321 -17.73 16.13 1.87
C GLN A 321 -16.45 16.81 2.36
N HIS A 322 -15.33 16.10 2.39
CA HIS A 322 -14.10 16.56 3.01
C HIS A 322 -13.00 16.76 1.96
N PRO A 323 -12.18 17.83 2.10
CA PRO A 323 -11.04 18.04 1.22
C PRO A 323 -9.92 17.05 1.56
N LYS A 324 -9.10 16.71 0.55
CA LYS A 324 -7.87 15.93 0.77
C LYS A 324 -6.96 16.65 1.78
N PRO A 325 -6.36 15.94 2.74
CA PRO A 325 -5.35 16.51 3.61
C PRO A 325 -4.09 16.89 2.82
N LYS A 326 -3.31 17.83 3.35
CA LYS A 326 -2.02 18.22 2.74
C LYS A 326 -1.01 17.08 2.86
N LYS A 327 -0.08 16.99 1.90
CA LYS A 327 1.04 16.04 1.98
C LYS A 327 1.82 16.28 3.28
N PRO A 328 1.90 15.28 4.18
CA PRO A 328 2.65 15.45 5.42
C PRO A 328 4.15 15.51 5.13
N GLU A 329 4.90 16.25 5.96
CA GLU A 329 6.35 16.35 5.81
C GLU A 329 7.02 14.99 6.02
N SER A 330 6.64 14.27 7.09
CA SER A 330 7.04 12.90 7.37
C SER A 330 5.84 11.96 7.35
N LEU A 331 6.02 10.78 6.75
CA LEU A 331 4.96 9.77 6.66
C LEU A 331 5.01 8.81 7.84
N ARG A 332 3.90 8.71 8.57
CA ARG A 332 3.65 7.72 9.61
C ARG A 332 2.47 6.88 9.14
N ILE A 333 2.78 5.76 8.49
CA ILE A 333 1.85 4.93 7.73
C ILE A 333 1.35 3.77 8.59
N TYR A 334 0.03 3.62 8.67
CA TYR A 334 -0.64 2.44 9.18
C TYR A 334 -1.09 1.56 8.01
N GLU A 335 -0.39 0.46 7.78
CA GLU A 335 -0.72 -0.52 6.74
C GLU A 335 -1.84 -1.44 7.23
N ALA A 336 -2.91 -1.54 6.43
CA ALA A 336 -4.13 -2.23 6.84
C ALA A 336 -4.79 -3.00 5.70
N HIS A 337 -5.46 -4.09 6.08
CA HIS A 337 -6.33 -4.86 5.20
C HIS A 337 -7.75 -4.89 5.77
N VAL A 338 -8.70 -4.27 5.07
CA VAL A 338 -10.09 -4.09 5.54
C VAL A 338 -10.71 -5.41 5.96
N GLY A 339 -10.69 -6.43 5.10
CA GLY A 339 -11.40 -7.70 5.36
C GLY A 339 -10.96 -8.45 6.63
N MET A 340 -9.76 -8.26 7.17
CA MET A 340 -9.30 -8.96 8.38
C MET A 340 -9.15 -8.05 9.59
N SER A 341 -9.71 -6.84 9.53
CA SER A 341 -9.69 -5.84 10.60
C SER A 341 -10.77 -6.04 11.68
N SER A 342 -11.61 -7.08 11.56
CA SER A 342 -12.61 -7.43 12.57
C SER A 342 -11.96 -8.18 13.74
N THR A 343 -12.49 -8.02 14.96
CA THR A 343 -12.16 -8.87 16.12
C THR A 343 -12.77 -10.26 16.00
N GLU A 344 -13.95 -10.36 15.39
CA GLU A 344 -14.60 -11.63 15.07
C GLU A 344 -13.97 -12.28 13.83
N PRO A 345 -13.94 -13.63 13.74
CA PRO A 345 -13.38 -14.39 12.61
C PRO A 345 -14.31 -14.33 11.38
N ARG A 346 -14.41 -13.15 10.76
CA ARG A 346 -15.24 -12.87 9.59
C ARG A 346 -14.56 -11.82 8.71
N ILE A 347 -15.01 -11.74 7.46
CA ILE A 347 -14.65 -10.63 6.58
C ILE A 347 -15.30 -9.35 7.12
N ASN A 348 -14.49 -8.33 7.39
CA ASN A 348 -14.97 -7.02 7.82
C ASN A 348 -15.40 -6.15 6.63
N SER A 349 -16.19 -5.11 6.90
CA SER A 349 -16.68 -4.17 5.89
C SER A 349 -15.91 -2.85 5.86
N TYR A 350 -15.99 -2.14 4.73
CA TYR A 350 -15.50 -0.77 4.58
C TYR A 350 -16.16 0.17 5.61
N ALA A 351 -17.47 0.04 5.83
CA ALA A 351 -18.21 0.84 6.82
C ALA A 351 -17.72 0.59 8.26
N ASN A 352 -17.46 -0.68 8.64
CA ASN A 352 -16.93 -0.95 9.97
C ASN A 352 -15.48 -0.47 10.13
N PHE A 353 -14.64 -0.61 9.11
CA PHE A 353 -13.28 -0.06 9.15
C PHE A 353 -13.30 1.47 9.28
N ARG A 354 -14.19 2.14 8.56
CA ARG A 354 -14.44 3.58 8.63
C ARG A 354 -14.77 4.02 10.05
N ASP A 355 -15.69 3.33 10.71
CA ASP A 355 -16.26 3.77 11.98
C ASP A 355 -15.43 3.34 13.20
N GLU A 356 -14.79 2.18 13.15
CA GLU A 356 -14.09 1.60 14.32
C GLU A 356 -12.56 1.69 14.21
N VAL A 357 -12.00 1.52 13.01
CA VAL A 357 -10.55 1.38 12.83
C VAL A 357 -9.87 2.71 12.52
N LEU A 358 -10.45 3.57 11.66
CA LEU A 358 -9.87 4.88 11.37
C LEU A 358 -9.70 5.76 12.63
N PRO A 359 -10.67 5.85 13.57
CA PRO A 359 -10.48 6.63 14.79
C PRO A 359 -9.33 6.09 15.66
N ARG A 360 -9.16 4.77 15.71
CA ARG A 360 -8.02 4.12 16.39
C ARG A 360 -6.70 4.55 15.74
N ILE A 361 -6.59 4.48 14.41
CA ILE A 361 -5.38 4.88 13.69
C ILE A 361 -5.03 6.34 13.98
N LYS A 362 -6.03 7.23 13.93
CA LYS A 362 -5.84 8.64 14.26
C LYS A 362 -5.38 8.86 15.70
N LYS A 363 -6.01 8.17 16.66
CA LYS A 363 -5.66 8.24 18.10
C LYS A 363 -4.23 7.79 18.37
N LEU A 364 -3.71 6.84 17.60
CA LEU A 364 -2.32 6.37 17.71
C LEU A 364 -1.30 7.38 17.16
N GLY A 365 -1.71 8.45 16.45
CA GLY A 365 -0.80 9.49 15.95
C GLY A 365 -0.25 9.23 14.53
N TYR A 366 -0.73 8.18 13.85
CA TYR A 366 -0.48 7.99 12.42
C TYR A 366 -1.16 9.10 11.61
N ASN A 367 -0.54 9.45 10.48
CA ASN A 367 -1.06 10.48 9.56
C ASN A 367 -1.38 9.94 8.16
N ALA A 368 -1.09 8.66 7.91
CA ALA A 368 -1.31 7.98 6.66
C ALA A 368 -1.86 6.58 6.88
N VAL A 369 -2.73 6.11 5.98
CA VAL A 369 -3.22 4.72 5.92
C VAL A 369 -2.80 4.13 4.58
N GLN A 370 -2.14 2.97 4.59
CA GLN A 370 -1.90 2.17 3.38
C GLN A 370 -2.96 1.08 3.31
N LEU A 371 -3.91 1.20 2.38
CA LEU A 371 -4.98 0.23 2.19
C LEU A 371 -4.58 -0.83 1.16
N MET A 372 -4.40 -2.05 1.67
CA MET A 372 -4.14 -3.24 0.88
C MET A 372 -5.42 -3.87 0.34
N ALA A 373 -5.29 -4.70 -0.70
CA ALA A 373 -6.35 -5.58 -1.21
C ALA A 373 -7.66 -4.87 -1.64
N ILE A 374 -7.52 -3.65 -2.18
CA ILE A 374 -8.66 -2.88 -2.69
C ILE A 374 -9.08 -3.31 -4.09
N GLN A 375 -8.13 -3.49 -5.03
CA GLN A 375 -8.46 -4.01 -6.36
C GLN A 375 -9.05 -5.42 -6.23
N GLU A 376 -10.14 -5.69 -6.95
CA GLU A 376 -10.84 -6.96 -6.80
C GLU A 376 -9.94 -8.14 -7.19
N HIS A 377 -9.99 -9.17 -6.36
CA HIS A 377 -9.19 -10.38 -6.47
C HIS A 377 -10.06 -11.57 -6.07
N SER A 378 -10.18 -12.58 -6.94
CA SER A 378 -11.09 -13.73 -6.69
C SER A 378 -10.60 -14.67 -5.59
N TYR A 379 -9.28 -14.72 -5.34
CA TYR A 379 -8.68 -15.58 -4.32
C TYR A 379 -8.32 -14.77 -3.08
N TYR A 380 -9.15 -14.84 -2.03
CA TYR A 380 -8.99 -14.00 -0.83
C TYR A 380 -7.62 -14.20 -0.13
N ALA A 381 -7.11 -15.43 -0.11
CA ALA A 381 -5.80 -15.74 0.45
C ALA A 381 -4.61 -15.27 -0.40
N SER A 382 -4.86 -14.63 -1.56
CA SER A 382 -3.82 -13.89 -2.28
C SER A 382 -3.44 -12.58 -1.60
N PHE A 383 -4.20 -12.18 -0.57
CA PHE A 383 -4.01 -10.94 0.17
C PHE A 383 -4.09 -9.68 -0.70
N GLY A 384 -4.86 -9.74 -1.80
CA GLY A 384 -4.98 -8.65 -2.78
C GLY A 384 -4.04 -8.75 -3.99
N TYR A 385 -2.98 -9.56 -3.94
CA TYR A 385 -1.95 -9.55 -4.99
C TYR A 385 -2.39 -10.15 -6.33
N HIS A 386 -3.34 -11.08 -6.35
CA HIS A 386 -3.82 -11.68 -7.60
C HIS A 386 -5.08 -10.98 -8.12
N VAL A 387 -4.90 -9.77 -8.64
CA VAL A 387 -5.99 -8.92 -9.15
C VAL A 387 -6.68 -9.57 -10.36
N THR A 388 -8.01 -9.54 -10.36
CA THR A 388 -8.86 -10.00 -11.47
C THR A 388 -9.54 -8.85 -12.19
N ASN A 389 -10.15 -7.89 -11.46
CA ASN A 389 -10.88 -6.75 -12.02
C ASN A 389 -10.28 -5.43 -11.52
N PHE A 390 -9.41 -4.81 -12.33
CA PHE A 390 -8.52 -3.73 -11.87
C PHE A 390 -9.23 -2.44 -11.50
N PHE A 391 -10.42 -2.17 -12.06
CA PHE A 391 -11.23 -0.97 -11.81
C PHE A 391 -12.29 -1.17 -10.73
N ALA A 392 -12.47 -2.40 -10.24
CA ALA A 392 -13.48 -2.74 -9.24
C ALA A 392 -12.86 -2.78 -7.84
N PRO A 393 -13.46 -2.11 -6.84
CA PRO A 393 -13.11 -2.34 -5.44
C PRO A 393 -13.63 -3.71 -5.02
N SER A 394 -12.94 -4.37 -4.07
CA SER A 394 -13.31 -5.72 -3.67
C SER A 394 -14.68 -5.77 -3.00
N SER A 395 -15.61 -6.46 -3.64
CA SER A 395 -17.01 -6.61 -3.22
C SER A 395 -17.19 -7.30 -1.87
N ARG A 396 -16.18 -8.04 -1.41
CA ARG A 396 -16.21 -8.72 -0.10
C ARG A 396 -16.36 -7.77 1.08
N CYS A 397 -15.88 -6.53 0.93
CA CYS A 397 -15.89 -5.54 2.01
C CYS A 397 -17.06 -4.53 1.90
N GLY A 398 -17.80 -4.53 0.79
CA GLY A 398 -18.92 -3.61 0.58
C GLY A 398 -18.99 -3.09 -0.85
N THR A 399 -19.75 -2.02 -1.04
CA THR A 399 -19.96 -1.36 -2.34
C THR A 399 -18.85 -0.35 -2.64
N PRO A 400 -18.73 0.09 -3.92
CA PRO A 400 -17.90 1.24 -4.29
C PRO A 400 -18.15 2.49 -3.44
N ASP A 401 -19.40 2.79 -3.11
CA ASP A 401 -19.74 3.98 -2.32
C ASP A 401 -19.37 3.84 -0.84
N ASP A 402 -19.37 2.61 -0.29
CA ASP A 402 -18.83 2.37 1.06
C ASP A 402 -17.31 2.66 1.12
N LEU A 403 -16.56 2.32 0.06
CA LEU A 403 -15.14 2.65 -0.02
C LEU A 403 -14.92 4.17 -0.13
N LYS A 404 -15.72 4.88 -0.95
CA LYS A 404 -15.66 6.35 -1.00
C LYS A 404 -15.91 6.98 0.37
N SER A 405 -16.91 6.47 1.09
CA SER A 405 -17.21 6.92 2.45
C SER A 405 -16.08 6.65 3.44
N LEU A 406 -15.36 5.54 3.30
CA LEU A 406 -14.17 5.25 4.10
C LEU A 406 -13.07 6.29 3.84
N VAL A 407 -12.75 6.56 2.57
CA VAL A 407 -11.70 7.53 2.22
C VAL A 407 -12.07 8.94 2.68
N ASP A 408 -13.33 9.36 2.48
CA ASP A 408 -13.79 10.69 2.91
C ASP A 408 -13.72 10.85 4.44
N LYS A 409 -14.04 9.80 5.21
CA LYS A 409 -13.87 9.81 6.67
C LYS A 409 -12.41 9.88 7.09
N ALA A 410 -11.51 9.22 6.38
CA ALA A 410 -10.08 9.33 6.65
C ALA A 410 -9.60 10.77 6.43
N HIS A 411 -10.09 11.43 5.36
CA HIS A 411 -9.83 12.85 5.10
C HIS A 411 -10.40 13.78 6.17
N GLU A 412 -11.61 13.51 6.67
CA GLU A 412 -12.19 14.22 7.83
C GLU A 412 -11.25 14.16 9.06
N LEU A 413 -10.61 13.00 9.28
CA LEU A 413 -9.65 12.78 10.37
C LEU A 413 -8.24 13.34 10.06
N GLY A 414 -8.04 13.93 8.88
CA GLY A 414 -6.76 14.44 8.42
C GLY A 414 -5.72 13.35 8.13
N LEU A 415 -6.17 12.16 7.73
CA LEU A 415 -5.32 11.03 7.33
C LEU A 415 -5.22 11.00 5.80
N VAL A 416 -4.00 10.97 5.25
CA VAL A 416 -3.82 10.61 3.84
C VAL A 416 -4.09 9.11 3.65
N VAL A 417 -4.71 8.71 2.54
CA VAL A 417 -4.99 7.32 2.21
C VAL A 417 -4.25 6.94 0.94
N LEU A 418 -3.29 6.02 1.09
CA LEU A 418 -2.58 5.41 -0.01
C LEU A 418 -3.22 4.06 -0.34
N MET A 419 -3.24 3.70 -1.62
CA MET A 419 -3.76 2.42 -2.08
C MET A 419 -2.64 1.53 -2.60
N ASP A 420 -2.69 0.23 -2.32
CA ASP A 420 -1.88 -0.76 -3.04
C ASP A 420 -2.37 -0.86 -4.49
N ILE A 421 -1.48 -0.60 -5.44
CA ILE A 421 -1.75 -0.75 -6.87
C ILE A 421 -0.85 -1.86 -7.44
N VAL A 422 -1.50 -2.95 -7.86
CA VAL A 422 -0.80 -4.17 -8.29
C VAL A 422 -0.75 -4.18 -9.82
N HIS A 423 0.18 -3.43 -10.38
CA HIS A 423 0.41 -3.38 -11.82
C HIS A 423 1.57 -4.26 -12.29
N SER A 424 2.19 -5.01 -11.38
CA SER A 424 3.32 -5.91 -11.70
C SER A 424 2.89 -7.18 -12.45
N HIS A 425 1.67 -7.65 -12.19
CA HIS A 425 1.11 -8.87 -12.76
C HIS A 425 -0.42 -8.86 -12.66
N ALA A 426 -1.05 -9.87 -13.26
CA ALA A 426 -2.48 -10.15 -13.09
C ALA A 426 -2.70 -11.62 -12.76
N SER A 427 -3.84 -11.93 -12.13
CA SER A 427 -4.27 -13.30 -11.88
C SER A 427 -4.31 -14.11 -13.19
N ASN A 428 -3.93 -15.39 -13.12
CA ASN A 428 -4.07 -16.33 -14.23
C ASN A 428 -5.53 -16.85 -14.40
N ASN A 429 -6.48 -16.34 -13.63
CA ASN A 429 -7.88 -16.74 -13.72
C ASN A 429 -8.50 -16.32 -15.07
N VAL A 430 -8.95 -17.32 -15.84
CA VAL A 430 -9.55 -17.12 -17.17
C VAL A 430 -11.05 -16.83 -17.10
N LEU A 431 -11.72 -17.23 -16.01
CA LEU A 431 -13.18 -17.07 -15.85
C LEU A 431 -13.53 -15.67 -15.32
N ASP A 432 -12.78 -15.19 -14.35
CA ASP A 432 -13.10 -13.96 -13.60
C ASP A 432 -12.19 -12.77 -13.91
N GLY A 433 -11.10 -12.98 -14.64
CA GLY A 433 -10.04 -11.99 -14.82
C GLY A 433 -9.61 -11.76 -16.26
N LEU A 434 -8.59 -10.93 -16.42
CA LEU A 434 -8.04 -10.51 -17.72
C LEU A 434 -7.34 -11.64 -18.52
N ASN A 435 -7.07 -12.79 -17.92
CA ASN A 435 -6.34 -13.86 -18.59
C ASN A 435 -7.15 -14.45 -19.76
N MET A 436 -6.50 -14.62 -20.91
CA MET A 436 -7.11 -15.12 -22.15
C MET A 436 -8.40 -14.37 -22.52
N PHE A 437 -8.44 -13.06 -22.26
CA PHE A 437 -9.66 -12.25 -22.40
C PHE A 437 -10.29 -12.38 -23.79
N ASP A 438 -9.52 -12.10 -24.85
CA ASP A 438 -9.94 -12.24 -26.25
C ASP A 438 -9.62 -13.62 -26.84
N GLY A 439 -9.34 -14.61 -25.99
CA GLY A 439 -8.93 -15.96 -26.35
C GLY A 439 -7.49 -16.11 -26.84
N THR A 440 -6.68 -15.06 -26.75
CA THR A 440 -5.23 -15.12 -27.00
C THR A 440 -4.43 -15.03 -25.70
N ASP A 441 -3.20 -15.53 -25.71
CA ASP A 441 -2.29 -15.36 -24.58
C ASP A 441 -1.55 -14.01 -24.62
N SER A 442 -1.68 -13.20 -25.66
CA SER A 442 -0.82 -12.03 -25.91
C SER A 442 -1.51 -10.66 -25.87
N HIS A 443 -2.79 -10.63 -25.51
CA HIS A 443 -3.64 -9.43 -25.46
C HIS A 443 -3.08 -8.33 -24.52
N TYR A 444 -3.45 -8.38 -23.23
CA TYR A 444 -2.89 -7.47 -22.21
C TYR A 444 -1.45 -7.86 -21.79
N PHE A 445 -1.01 -9.06 -22.17
CA PHE A 445 0.17 -9.71 -21.62
C PHE A 445 1.17 -10.05 -22.72
N HIS A 446 2.42 -10.35 -22.35
CA HIS A 446 3.32 -10.99 -23.30
C HIS A 446 2.84 -12.43 -23.61
N SER A 447 3.23 -12.96 -24.78
CA SER A 447 3.02 -14.38 -25.12
C SER A 447 4.09 -15.27 -24.50
N GLY A 448 3.77 -16.56 -24.31
CA GLY A 448 4.71 -17.58 -23.90
C GLY A 448 5.34 -17.31 -22.53
N SER A 449 6.60 -17.72 -22.35
CA SER A 449 7.29 -17.63 -21.05
C SER A 449 7.51 -16.20 -20.56
N ARG A 450 7.66 -15.22 -21.46
CA ARG A 450 7.80 -13.79 -21.08
C ARG A 450 6.51 -13.25 -20.44
N GLY A 451 5.36 -13.85 -20.77
CA GLY A 451 4.05 -13.46 -20.27
C GLY A 451 3.59 -14.14 -18.99
N TYR A 452 4.46 -14.91 -18.34
CA TYR A 452 4.09 -15.78 -17.22
C TYR A 452 5.13 -15.75 -16.11
N HIS A 453 4.69 -15.38 -14.90
CA HIS A 453 5.52 -15.36 -13.71
C HIS A 453 5.41 -16.70 -12.97
N TRP A 454 6.34 -17.61 -13.23
CA TRP A 454 6.26 -19.00 -12.78
C TRP A 454 6.20 -19.18 -11.26
N MET A 455 6.87 -18.31 -10.49
CA MET A 455 6.88 -18.37 -9.02
C MET A 455 5.55 -17.89 -8.42
N TRP A 456 4.85 -16.99 -9.10
CA TRP A 456 3.57 -16.42 -8.64
C TRP A 456 2.37 -17.01 -9.40
N ASP A 457 2.55 -17.98 -10.29
CA ASP A 457 1.48 -18.54 -11.14
C ASP A 457 0.58 -17.45 -11.78
N SER A 458 1.19 -16.42 -12.38
CA SER A 458 0.51 -15.19 -12.78
C SER A 458 0.87 -14.71 -14.19
N ARG A 459 0.07 -13.80 -14.76
CA ARG A 459 0.30 -13.20 -16.09
C ARG A 459 1.09 -11.88 -15.99
N LEU A 460 1.97 -11.62 -16.95
CA LEU A 460 2.82 -10.42 -16.99
C LEU A 460 2.43 -9.49 -18.13
N PHE A 461 2.17 -8.22 -17.81
CA PHE A 461 1.73 -7.20 -18.75
C PHE A 461 2.75 -6.95 -19.86
N ASN A 462 2.24 -6.61 -21.05
CA ASN A 462 3.06 -6.07 -22.13
C ASN A 462 3.05 -4.53 -22.04
N TYR A 463 3.93 -3.97 -21.21
CA TYR A 463 3.99 -2.51 -20.96
C TYR A 463 4.31 -1.66 -22.19
N GLY A 464 4.86 -2.27 -23.25
CA GLY A 464 5.11 -1.60 -24.53
C GLY A 464 3.86 -1.45 -25.42
N SER A 465 2.74 -2.10 -25.07
CA SER A 465 1.49 -2.04 -25.83
C SER A 465 0.68 -0.78 -25.50
N TRP A 466 0.16 -0.11 -26.53
CA TRP A 466 -0.56 1.15 -26.41
C TRP A 466 -1.81 1.06 -25.52
N GLU A 467 -2.64 0.04 -25.75
CA GLU A 467 -3.88 -0.13 -24.97
C GLU A 467 -3.60 -0.68 -23.56
N VAL A 468 -2.47 -1.37 -23.34
CA VAL A 468 -2.02 -1.72 -21.97
C VAL A 468 -1.58 -0.47 -21.21
N LEU A 469 -0.85 0.44 -21.86
CA LEU A 469 -0.53 1.75 -21.27
C LEU A 469 -1.80 2.53 -20.95
N ARG A 470 -2.77 2.59 -21.88
CA ARG A 470 -4.06 3.24 -21.65
C ARG A 470 -4.76 2.63 -20.44
N TYR A 471 -4.85 1.30 -20.38
CA TYR A 471 -5.50 0.56 -19.31
C TYR A 471 -4.89 0.88 -17.94
N LEU A 472 -3.56 0.73 -17.79
CA LEU A 472 -2.88 0.89 -16.51
C LEU A 472 -2.75 2.36 -16.07
N LEU A 473 -2.52 3.30 -17.00
CA LEU A 473 -2.49 4.73 -16.68
C LEU A 473 -3.88 5.23 -16.32
N SER A 474 -4.92 4.75 -17.01
CA SER A 474 -6.30 5.07 -16.65
C SER A 474 -6.71 4.44 -15.34
N ASN A 475 -6.18 3.27 -14.99
CA ASN A 475 -6.43 2.66 -13.70
C ASN A 475 -5.84 3.48 -12.55
N ALA A 476 -4.59 3.94 -12.69
CA ALA A 476 -3.98 4.83 -11.70
C ALA A 476 -4.80 6.12 -11.54
N ARG A 477 -5.26 6.73 -12.64
CA ARG A 477 -6.12 7.92 -12.55
C ARG A 477 -7.48 7.63 -11.94
N TRP A 478 -8.12 6.52 -12.30
CA TRP A 478 -9.43 6.11 -11.81
C TRP A 478 -9.49 6.14 -10.28
N TRP A 479 -8.49 5.57 -9.61
CA TRP A 479 -8.44 5.55 -8.15
C TRP A 479 -8.22 6.93 -7.52
N LEU A 480 -7.46 7.82 -8.16
CA LEU A 480 -7.25 9.19 -7.68
C LEU A 480 -8.47 10.11 -7.89
N ASP A 481 -9.19 9.92 -9.01
CA ASP A 481 -10.35 10.74 -9.37
C ASP A 481 -11.64 10.24 -8.71
N GLU A 482 -11.97 8.95 -8.82
CA GLU A 482 -13.26 8.40 -8.39
C GLU A 482 -13.31 8.20 -6.87
N TYR A 483 -12.21 7.70 -6.29
CA TYR A 483 -12.13 7.33 -4.87
C TYR A 483 -11.31 8.29 -4.02
N LYS A 484 -10.71 9.30 -4.65
CA LYS A 484 -9.95 10.37 -3.98
C LYS A 484 -8.76 9.89 -3.16
N PHE A 485 -8.18 8.73 -3.45
CA PHE A 485 -6.90 8.32 -2.85
C PHE A 485 -5.83 9.41 -3.00
N ASP A 486 -4.91 9.48 -2.03
CA ASP A 486 -3.83 10.47 -1.94
C ASP A 486 -2.52 9.97 -2.57
N GLY A 487 -2.56 8.81 -3.20
CA GLY A 487 -1.39 8.19 -3.82
C GLY A 487 -1.42 6.68 -3.74
N PHE A 488 -0.27 6.07 -3.99
CA PHE A 488 -0.15 4.64 -4.18
C PHE A 488 1.10 4.06 -3.54
N ARG A 489 1.01 2.80 -3.16
CA ARG A 489 2.15 1.88 -3.17
C ARG A 489 2.05 0.99 -4.40
N PHE A 490 3.10 1.00 -5.23
CA PHE A 490 3.24 0.08 -6.35
C PHE A 490 3.92 -1.19 -5.86
N ASP A 491 3.23 -2.33 -5.99
CA ASP A 491 3.70 -3.62 -5.48
C ASP A 491 4.42 -4.44 -6.55
N GLY A 492 5.46 -5.18 -6.13
CA GLY A 492 6.24 -6.04 -7.00
C GLY A 492 7.07 -5.28 -8.04
N VAL A 493 7.54 -4.06 -7.75
CA VAL A 493 8.27 -3.22 -8.72
C VAL A 493 9.58 -3.88 -9.16
N THR A 494 10.26 -4.62 -8.28
CA THR A 494 11.42 -5.43 -8.68
C THR A 494 11.07 -6.45 -9.77
N SER A 495 9.88 -7.06 -9.72
CA SER A 495 9.42 -8.01 -10.74
C SER A 495 9.21 -7.33 -12.09
N MET A 496 8.74 -6.07 -12.07
CA MET A 496 8.55 -5.25 -13.27
C MET A 496 9.87 -4.85 -13.92
N MET A 497 10.82 -4.34 -13.12
CA MET A 497 12.02 -3.68 -13.64
C MET A 497 13.04 -4.66 -14.25
N TYR A 498 12.94 -5.96 -13.96
CA TYR A 498 13.90 -6.95 -14.42
C TYR A 498 13.21 -8.13 -15.10
N THR A 499 13.76 -8.57 -16.23
CA THR A 499 13.30 -9.76 -16.97
C THR A 499 13.45 -11.07 -16.20
N HIS A 500 14.33 -11.11 -15.20
CA HIS A 500 14.46 -12.22 -14.24
C HIS A 500 13.63 -12.02 -12.96
N HIS A 501 12.90 -10.90 -12.85
CA HIS A 501 11.99 -10.57 -11.75
C HIS A 501 12.62 -10.51 -10.35
N GLY A 502 13.95 -10.33 -10.28
CA GLY A 502 14.71 -10.47 -9.02
C GLY A 502 14.79 -11.90 -8.46
N LEU A 503 14.25 -12.90 -9.17
CA LEU A 503 14.28 -14.30 -8.71
C LEU A 503 15.68 -14.89 -8.86
N GLN A 504 16.19 -15.48 -7.76
CA GLN A 504 17.51 -16.12 -7.72
C GLN A 504 18.67 -15.18 -8.12
N VAL A 505 18.50 -13.88 -7.94
CA VAL A 505 19.51 -12.86 -8.20
C VAL A 505 19.82 -12.11 -6.91
N GLY A 506 21.09 -12.05 -6.55
CA GLY A 506 21.57 -11.18 -5.48
C GLY A 506 21.94 -9.80 -6.02
N PHE A 507 21.51 -8.75 -5.33
CA PHE A 507 21.90 -7.37 -5.61
C PHE A 507 22.98 -6.94 -4.63
N THR A 508 24.22 -6.82 -5.11
CA THR A 508 25.41 -6.51 -4.31
C THR A 508 25.66 -5.01 -4.17
N GLY A 509 24.92 -4.20 -4.94
CA GLY A 509 25.19 -2.77 -5.12
C GLY A 509 26.06 -2.47 -6.35
N ASN A 510 26.46 -3.48 -7.12
CA ASN A 510 27.16 -3.27 -8.38
C ASN A 510 26.20 -2.80 -9.47
N TYR A 511 26.50 -1.67 -10.11
CA TYR A 511 25.56 -1.03 -11.03
C TYR A 511 25.28 -1.83 -12.31
N ASN A 512 26.15 -2.80 -12.66
CA ASN A 512 25.90 -3.73 -13.75
C ASN A 512 24.70 -4.65 -13.50
N GLU A 513 24.31 -4.87 -12.24
CA GLU A 513 23.14 -5.67 -11.87
C GLU A 513 21.83 -4.91 -12.11
N TYR A 514 21.87 -3.58 -12.11
CA TYR A 514 20.69 -2.72 -12.27
C TYR A 514 20.50 -2.21 -13.70
N PHE A 515 21.59 -2.03 -14.44
CA PHE A 515 21.59 -1.38 -15.75
C PHE A 515 22.22 -2.27 -16.81
N GLY A 516 21.39 -2.83 -17.68
CA GLY A 516 21.83 -3.67 -18.78
C GLY A 516 20.66 -4.34 -19.49
N LEU A 517 20.95 -5.40 -20.25
CA LEU A 517 19.92 -6.11 -21.02
C LEU A 517 18.88 -6.84 -20.15
N ALA A 518 19.19 -7.05 -18.87
CA ALA A 518 18.26 -7.66 -17.92
C ALA A 518 17.15 -6.69 -17.47
N THR A 519 17.38 -5.38 -17.56
CA THR A 519 16.42 -4.34 -17.20
C THR A 519 15.29 -4.29 -18.24
N ASP A 520 14.05 -4.45 -17.82
CA ASP A 520 12.89 -4.29 -18.71
C ASP A 520 12.59 -2.80 -18.89
N VAL A 521 13.04 -2.24 -20.02
CA VAL A 521 12.89 -0.82 -20.32
C VAL A 521 11.41 -0.44 -20.53
N ASP A 522 10.58 -1.33 -21.07
CA ASP A 522 9.16 -1.02 -21.30
C ASP A 522 8.44 -0.84 -19.96
N ALA A 523 8.72 -1.72 -19.00
CA ALA A 523 8.19 -1.62 -17.64
C ALA A 523 8.68 -0.34 -16.92
N VAL A 524 9.97 -0.01 -17.02
CA VAL A 524 10.49 1.22 -16.39
C VAL A 524 9.93 2.47 -17.06
N VAL A 525 9.72 2.47 -18.38
CA VAL A 525 9.05 3.58 -19.08
C VAL A 525 7.61 3.73 -18.60
N TYR A 526 6.86 2.63 -18.43
CA TYR A 526 5.53 2.69 -17.81
C TYR A 526 5.57 3.34 -16.41
N LEU A 527 6.52 2.94 -15.56
CA LEU A 527 6.69 3.52 -14.22
C LEU A 527 7.04 5.01 -14.26
N MET A 528 7.83 5.44 -15.24
CA MET A 528 8.11 6.87 -15.47
C MET A 528 6.86 7.62 -15.93
N LEU A 529 6.08 7.06 -16.86
CA LEU A 529 4.85 7.66 -17.37
C LEU A 529 3.80 7.82 -16.26
N VAL A 530 3.60 6.80 -15.42
CA VAL A 530 2.61 6.87 -14.35
C VAL A 530 3.02 7.84 -13.26
N ASN A 531 4.31 7.94 -12.90
CA ASN A 531 4.77 8.95 -11.96
C ASN A 531 4.69 10.38 -12.54
N ASP A 532 5.01 10.58 -13.84
CA ASP A 532 4.84 11.88 -14.52
C ASP A 532 3.36 12.31 -14.55
N LEU A 533 2.45 11.35 -14.83
CA LEU A 533 1.01 11.55 -14.78
C LEU A 533 0.52 11.93 -13.38
N VAL A 534 0.83 11.10 -12.37
CA VAL A 534 0.34 11.27 -11.00
C VAL A 534 0.83 12.59 -10.41
N HIS A 535 2.12 12.88 -10.49
CA HIS A 535 2.68 14.11 -9.90
C HIS A 535 2.35 15.37 -10.69
N GLY A 536 2.11 15.24 -12.01
CA GLY A 536 1.67 16.35 -12.85
C GLY A 536 0.24 16.77 -12.56
N LEU A 537 -0.68 15.81 -12.42
CA LEU A 537 -2.11 16.09 -12.16
C LEU A 537 -2.42 16.28 -10.67
N PHE A 538 -1.69 15.58 -9.80
CA PHE A 538 -1.91 15.57 -8.35
C PHE A 538 -0.58 15.82 -7.63
N PRO A 539 -0.11 17.08 -7.53
CA PRO A 539 1.22 17.39 -6.97
C PRO A 539 1.42 16.98 -5.50
N GLU A 540 0.32 16.89 -4.74
CA GLU A 540 0.32 16.42 -3.35
C GLU A 540 0.31 14.90 -3.23
N ALA A 541 0.15 14.17 -4.34
CA ALA A 541 0.12 12.71 -4.32
C ALA A 541 1.47 12.13 -3.88
N ILE A 542 1.38 10.91 -3.36
CA ILE A 542 2.53 10.19 -2.83
C ILE A 542 2.65 8.85 -3.54
N THR A 543 3.80 8.58 -4.17
CA THR A 543 4.07 7.26 -4.75
C THR A 543 5.20 6.56 -4.00
N VAL A 544 4.90 5.38 -3.46
CA VAL A 544 5.83 4.47 -2.80
C VAL A 544 6.08 3.27 -3.72
N GLY A 545 7.34 2.89 -3.94
CA GLY A 545 7.65 1.67 -4.67
C GLY A 545 8.13 0.55 -3.75
N GLU A 546 7.53 -0.63 -3.91
CA GLU A 546 8.04 -1.87 -3.33
C GLU A 546 9.13 -2.45 -4.24
N ASP A 547 10.37 -2.09 -3.95
CA ASP A 547 11.55 -2.60 -4.64
C ASP A 547 12.57 -3.15 -3.64
N VAL A 548 12.86 -4.45 -3.73
CA VAL A 548 13.89 -5.10 -2.91
C VAL A 548 15.30 -4.93 -3.50
N SER A 549 15.42 -4.62 -4.79
CA SER A 549 16.72 -4.64 -5.49
C SER A 549 17.66 -3.53 -5.04
N GLY A 550 17.16 -2.33 -4.75
CA GLY A 550 18.04 -1.19 -4.48
C GLY A 550 18.36 -0.34 -5.69
N MET A 551 17.53 -0.38 -6.74
CA MET A 551 17.82 0.28 -8.02
C MET A 551 18.16 1.78 -7.81
N PRO A 552 19.30 2.27 -8.29
CA PRO A 552 19.63 3.69 -8.21
C PRO A 552 18.67 4.54 -9.05
N THR A 553 18.46 5.80 -8.67
CA THR A 553 17.59 6.78 -9.37
C THR A 553 16.09 6.48 -9.26
N PHE A 554 15.71 5.56 -8.38
CA PHE A 554 14.32 5.11 -8.23
C PHE A 554 13.44 6.22 -7.66
N CYS A 555 13.89 6.88 -6.60
CA CYS A 555 13.17 7.99 -5.97
C CYS A 555 13.64 9.39 -6.45
N ILE A 556 14.19 9.47 -7.67
CA ILE A 556 14.58 10.74 -8.29
C ILE A 556 13.51 11.15 -9.31
N PRO A 557 13.12 12.43 -9.40
CA PRO A 557 12.08 12.88 -10.35
C PRO A 557 12.35 12.49 -11.80
N VAL A 558 11.28 12.19 -12.55
CA VAL A 558 11.36 11.78 -13.96
C VAL A 558 12.07 12.84 -14.82
N LYS A 559 11.76 14.13 -14.62
CA LYS A 559 12.42 15.23 -15.34
C LYS A 559 13.95 15.26 -15.19
N ASP A 560 14.46 14.72 -14.08
CA ASP A 560 15.87 14.69 -13.72
C ASP A 560 16.57 13.40 -14.19
N GLY A 561 15.81 12.40 -14.67
CA GLY A 561 16.30 11.14 -15.25
C GLY A 561 15.99 9.88 -14.43
N GLY A 562 15.30 10.04 -13.29
CA GLY A 562 14.89 8.94 -12.42
C GLY A 562 13.58 8.27 -12.82
N VAL A 563 13.13 7.32 -11.99
CA VAL A 563 11.86 6.59 -12.19
C VAL A 563 10.66 7.40 -11.69
N GLY A 564 10.86 8.26 -10.69
CA GLY A 564 9.86 9.25 -10.27
C GLY A 564 9.08 8.95 -8.98
N PHE A 565 9.42 7.88 -8.25
CA PHE A 565 8.79 7.60 -6.96
C PHE A 565 9.17 8.64 -5.90
N ASP A 566 8.30 8.90 -4.92
CA ASP A 566 8.67 9.71 -3.75
C ASP A 566 9.49 8.93 -2.74
N TYR A 567 9.09 7.67 -2.50
CA TYR A 567 9.69 6.79 -1.51
C TYR A 567 9.89 5.38 -2.07
N ARG A 568 10.83 4.65 -1.46
CA ARG A 568 10.90 3.19 -1.56
C ARG A 568 10.75 2.55 -0.19
N LEU A 569 10.29 1.30 -0.14
CA LEU A 569 10.31 0.53 1.09
C LEU A 569 11.74 0.09 1.45
N HIS A 570 12.14 0.28 2.71
CA HIS A 570 13.44 -0.16 3.22
C HIS A 570 13.40 -1.63 3.69
N MET A 571 13.20 -2.54 2.74
CA MET A 571 12.81 -3.94 3.01
C MET A 571 13.86 -4.78 3.74
N ALA A 572 15.14 -4.38 3.72
CA ALA A 572 16.23 -5.12 4.37
C ALA A 572 16.18 -5.07 5.91
N VAL A 573 15.47 -4.10 6.48
CA VAL A 573 15.43 -3.89 7.94
C VAL A 573 14.67 -5.01 8.65
N ALA A 574 13.51 -5.41 8.12
CA ALA A 574 12.73 -6.51 8.68
C ALA A 574 13.51 -7.83 8.67
N ASP A 575 14.18 -8.15 7.57
CA ASP A 575 15.03 -9.34 7.45
C ASP A 575 16.16 -9.35 8.48
N LYS A 576 16.78 -8.18 8.72
CA LYS A 576 17.84 -8.07 9.73
C LYS A 576 17.31 -8.30 11.14
N TRP A 577 16.11 -7.84 11.47
CA TRP A 577 15.52 -8.13 12.78
C TRP A 577 15.26 -9.62 12.97
N ILE A 578 14.72 -10.31 11.95
CA ILE A 578 14.55 -11.77 11.99
C ILE A 578 15.91 -12.48 12.18
N GLU A 579 16.93 -12.09 11.41
CA GLU A 579 18.29 -12.65 11.52
C GLU A 579 18.86 -12.48 12.94
N ILE A 580 18.63 -11.31 13.55
CA ILE A 580 19.09 -10.98 14.90
C ILE A 580 18.32 -11.76 15.97
N LEU A 581 16.99 -11.87 15.83
CA LEU A 581 16.12 -12.56 16.78
C LEU A 581 16.34 -14.08 16.81
N GLN A 582 16.97 -14.65 15.77
CA GLN A 582 17.43 -16.03 15.76
C GLN A 582 18.72 -16.26 16.58
N LYS A 583 19.40 -15.19 17.00
CA LYS A 583 20.64 -15.23 17.79
C LYS A 583 20.34 -14.87 19.25
N ARG A 584 21.29 -15.18 20.14
CA ARG A 584 21.22 -14.73 21.54
C ARG A 584 21.60 -13.25 21.63
N ASP A 585 21.02 -12.54 22.60
CA ASP A 585 21.24 -11.10 22.81
C ASP A 585 22.74 -10.74 22.92
N GLU A 586 23.56 -11.63 23.49
CA GLU A 586 25.00 -11.39 23.66
C GLU A 586 25.77 -11.35 22.34
N ASP A 587 25.22 -11.98 21.30
CA ASP A 587 25.83 -12.12 19.99
C ASP A 587 25.37 -11.02 19.02
N TRP A 588 24.51 -10.09 19.48
CA TRP A 588 24.04 -8.97 18.67
C TRP A 588 25.15 -7.94 18.45
N GLN A 589 25.39 -7.60 17.19
CA GLN A 589 26.38 -6.59 16.81
C GLN A 589 25.70 -5.25 16.58
N MET A 590 26.02 -4.26 17.42
CA MET A 590 25.43 -2.92 17.34
C MET A 590 25.79 -2.24 16.02
N GLY A 591 27.00 -2.49 15.51
CA GLY A 591 27.46 -2.03 14.20
C GLY A 591 26.62 -2.56 13.04
N ASP A 592 26.17 -3.81 13.09
CA ASP A 592 25.34 -4.42 12.04
C ASP A 592 23.92 -3.83 12.02
N ILE A 593 23.35 -3.57 13.20
CA ILE A 593 22.05 -2.89 13.35
C ILE A 593 22.14 -1.49 12.71
N ILE A 594 23.13 -0.70 13.13
CA ILE A 594 23.35 0.65 12.60
C ILE A 594 23.61 0.62 11.10
N TYR A 595 24.47 -0.28 10.63
CA TYR A 595 24.76 -0.41 9.21
C TYR A 595 23.48 -0.67 8.42
N THR A 596 22.65 -1.63 8.84
CA THR A 596 21.42 -1.95 8.11
C THR A 596 20.43 -0.79 8.09
N LEU A 597 20.23 -0.09 9.21
CA LEU A 597 19.28 1.03 9.29
C LEU A 597 19.73 2.24 8.44
N THR A 598 21.04 2.44 8.31
CA THR A 598 21.61 3.63 7.67
C THR A 598 22.16 3.41 6.27
N ASN A 599 22.34 2.16 5.83
CA ASN A 599 22.86 1.81 4.51
C ASN A 599 21.81 2.04 3.42
N ARG A 600 21.63 3.32 3.08
CA ARG A 600 20.64 3.82 2.14
C ARG A 600 21.25 4.88 1.23
N ARG A 601 20.56 5.18 0.13
CA ARG A 601 20.97 6.22 -0.80
C ARG A 601 20.55 7.58 -0.24
N TRP A 602 21.53 8.43 0.10
CA TRP A 602 21.30 9.73 0.76
C TRP A 602 20.27 10.64 0.09
N SER A 603 20.17 10.62 -1.25
CA SER A 603 19.27 11.51 -2.01
C SER A 603 17.91 10.88 -2.34
N GLU A 604 17.60 9.70 -1.81
CA GLU A 604 16.39 8.95 -2.12
C GLU A 604 15.68 8.55 -0.82
N LYS A 605 14.44 9.00 -0.64
CA LYS A 605 13.71 8.79 0.61
C LYS A 605 13.25 7.34 0.75
N CYS A 606 13.29 6.81 1.97
CA CYS A 606 12.79 5.49 2.29
C CYS A 606 11.71 5.52 3.38
N VAL A 607 10.68 4.67 3.22
CA VAL A 607 9.78 4.30 4.30
C VAL A 607 10.35 3.04 4.97
N CYS A 608 10.54 3.10 6.28
CA CYS A 608 11.12 2.01 7.05
C CYS A 608 10.11 1.39 8.02
N TYR A 609 10.26 0.11 8.31
CA TYR A 609 9.39 -0.66 9.20
C TYR A 609 10.20 -1.78 9.85
N ALA A 610 9.80 -2.17 11.06
CA ALA A 610 10.49 -3.22 11.81
C ALA A 610 10.09 -4.63 11.34
N GLU A 611 8.82 -4.77 10.96
CA GLU A 611 8.21 -5.99 10.42
C GLU A 611 7.07 -5.56 9.48
N SER A 612 6.78 -6.35 8.45
CA SER A 612 5.68 -6.10 7.50
C SER A 612 4.57 -7.14 7.63
N HIS A 613 3.58 -6.99 6.77
CA HIS A 613 2.53 -7.98 6.57
C HIS A 613 3.07 -9.37 6.17
N ASP A 614 4.24 -9.47 5.52
CA ASP A 614 4.88 -10.75 5.16
C ASP A 614 5.26 -11.56 6.40
N GLN A 615 5.94 -10.94 7.38
CA GLN A 615 6.33 -11.61 8.62
C GLN A 615 5.14 -11.96 9.51
N ALA A 616 3.99 -11.29 9.31
CA ALA A 616 2.77 -11.59 10.03
C ALA A 616 2.02 -12.80 9.46
N LEU A 617 2.33 -13.27 8.24
CA LEU A 617 1.66 -14.41 7.60
C LEU A 617 2.13 -15.77 8.15
N VAL A 618 1.30 -16.79 7.96
CA VAL A 618 1.61 -18.18 8.29
C VAL A 618 2.90 -18.63 7.61
N GLY A 619 3.82 -19.19 8.40
CA GLY A 619 5.14 -19.59 7.94
C GLY A 619 6.28 -18.72 8.48
N ASP A 620 5.96 -17.56 9.07
CA ASP A 620 6.88 -16.74 9.86
C ASP A 620 6.26 -16.39 11.23
N LYS A 621 6.92 -15.52 12.00
CA LYS A 621 6.46 -15.02 13.30
C LYS A 621 6.58 -13.50 13.36
N THR A 622 5.62 -12.85 14.01
CA THR A 622 5.74 -11.43 14.39
C THR A 622 6.93 -11.24 15.35
N ILE A 623 7.47 -10.03 15.44
CA ILE A 623 8.55 -9.70 16.39
C ILE A 623 8.13 -10.05 17.82
N ALA A 624 6.88 -9.73 18.18
CA ALA A 624 6.33 -10.09 19.48
C ALA A 624 6.37 -11.60 19.73
N PHE A 625 5.99 -12.41 18.73
CA PHE A 625 5.98 -13.86 18.86
C PHE A 625 7.38 -14.48 18.77
N TRP A 626 8.34 -13.87 18.06
CA TRP A 626 9.77 -14.21 18.15
C TRP A 626 10.32 -13.98 19.56
N LEU A 627 9.90 -12.90 20.22
CA LEU A 627 10.42 -12.49 21.51
C LEU A 627 9.81 -13.24 22.70
N MET A 628 8.51 -13.56 22.64
CA MET A 628 7.74 -14.06 23.79
C MET A 628 7.09 -15.42 23.54
N ASP A 629 6.87 -15.82 22.28
CA ASP A 629 6.26 -17.09 21.89
C ASP A 629 5.00 -17.41 22.74
N LYS A 630 4.86 -18.65 23.22
CA LYS A 630 3.71 -19.09 24.01
C LYS A 630 3.51 -18.37 25.35
N ASP A 631 4.53 -17.70 25.90
CA ASP A 631 4.38 -16.98 27.19
C ASP A 631 3.37 -15.82 27.04
N MET A 632 3.13 -15.34 25.80
CA MET A 632 2.12 -14.33 25.49
C MET A 632 0.70 -14.74 25.92
N TYR A 633 0.40 -16.05 25.98
CA TYR A 633 -0.94 -16.53 26.33
C TYR A 633 -1.22 -16.53 27.83
N ASP A 634 -0.19 -16.72 28.66
CA ASP A 634 -0.35 -16.96 30.10
C ASP A 634 0.15 -15.80 30.98
N PHE A 635 1.05 -14.95 30.47
CA PHE A 635 1.81 -13.97 31.24
C PHE A 635 1.65 -12.51 30.78
N MET A 636 0.71 -12.24 29.87
CA MET A 636 0.37 -10.88 29.44
C MET A 636 -0.62 -10.17 30.36
N ALA A 637 -1.17 -10.84 31.38
CA ALA A 637 -2.02 -10.20 32.38
C ALA A 637 -1.20 -9.39 33.41
N LEU A 638 -1.74 -8.25 33.86
CA LEU A 638 -1.13 -7.41 34.90
C LEU A 638 -1.35 -7.96 36.32
N ASP A 639 -2.32 -8.86 36.51
CA ASP A 639 -2.68 -9.45 37.80
C ASP A 639 -1.62 -10.42 38.38
N ARG A 640 -0.58 -10.69 37.59
CA ARG A 640 0.54 -11.57 37.92
C ARG A 640 1.86 -10.96 37.47
N PRO A 641 2.98 -11.33 38.12
CA PRO A 641 4.30 -10.95 37.64
C PRO A 641 4.53 -11.48 36.21
N ALA A 642 5.13 -10.64 35.38
CA ALA A 642 5.66 -11.09 34.09
C ALA A 642 6.83 -12.06 34.31
N THR A 643 7.07 -12.94 33.33
CA THR A 643 8.30 -13.74 33.29
C THR A 643 9.45 -12.88 32.75
N PRO A 644 10.72 -13.24 33.02
CA PRO A 644 11.86 -12.57 32.39
C PRO A 644 11.83 -12.59 30.85
N VAL A 645 11.11 -13.55 30.25
CA VAL A 645 10.89 -13.64 28.79
C VAL A 645 9.92 -12.55 28.34
N VAL A 646 8.81 -12.35 29.04
CA VAL A 646 7.85 -11.28 28.74
C VAL A 646 8.45 -9.90 28.99
N ASP A 647 9.19 -9.70 30.09
CA ASP A 647 9.89 -8.43 30.36
C ASP A 647 10.90 -8.11 29.25
N ARG A 648 11.69 -9.11 28.83
CA ARG A 648 12.60 -8.98 27.69
C ARG A 648 11.84 -8.62 26.42
N GLY A 649 10.73 -9.29 26.14
CA GLY A 649 9.98 -9.12 24.92
C GLY A 649 9.33 -7.75 24.81
N ILE A 650 8.70 -7.27 25.89
CA ILE A 650 8.10 -5.93 25.95
C ILE A 650 9.16 -4.85 25.72
N ALA A 651 10.31 -4.96 26.42
CA ALA A 651 11.40 -4.00 26.28
C ALA A 651 11.98 -3.98 24.85
N LEU A 652 12.35 -5.15 24.31
CA LEU A 652 12.97 -5.23 22.98
C LEU A 652 11.98 -4.87 21.86
N HIS A 653 10.69 -5.19 21.98
CA HIS A 653 9.68 -4.79 21.01
C HIS A 653 9.62 -3.26 20.85
N LYS A 654 9.57 -2.54 21.98
CA LYS A 654 9.61 -1.07 22.01
C LYS A 654 10.91 -0.52 21.41
N MET A 655 12.06 -1.05 21.84
CA MET A 655 13.37 -0.59 21.38
C MET A 655 13.59 -0.81 19.88
N ILE A 656 13.23 -1.99 19.35
CA ILE A 656 13.36 -2.33 17.94
C ILE A 656 12.53 -1.37 17.08
N ARG A 657 11.30 -1.07 17.49
CA ARG A 657 10.43 -0.16 16.75
C ARG A 657 10.95 1.29 16.79
N LEU A 658 11.35 1.76 17.97
CA LEU A 658 11.87 3.12 18.12
C LEU A 658 13.19 3.34 17.38
N ILE A 659 14.15 2.40 17.43
CA ILE A 659 15.41 2.56 16.69
C ILE A 659 15.18 2.49 15.17
N THR A 660 14.21 1.67 14.74
CA THR A 660 13.83 1.57 13.33
C THR A 660 13.25 2.89 12.82
N MET A 661 12.31 3.50 13.54
CA MET A 661 11.80 4.83 13.21
C MET A 661 12.89 5.91 13.32
N GLY A 662 13.70 5.84 14.38
CA GLY A 662 14.75 6.80 14.71
C GLY A 662 15.90 6.85 13.71
N LEU A 663 16.26 5.76 13.02
CA LEU A 663 17.40 5.75 12.07
C LEU A 663 17.08 5.25 10.66
N GLY A 664 16.00 4.49 10.49
CA GLY A 664 15.82 3.61 9.34
C GLY A 664 15.26 4.25 8.06
N GLY A 665 14.63 5.42 8.15
CA GLY A 665 13.87 6.01 7.03
C GLY A 665 13.50 7.48 7.23
N GLU A 666 13.01 8.12 6.17
CA GLU A 666 12.34 9.44 6.18
C GLU A 666 10.81 9.29 6.33
N GLY A 667 10.34 8.04 6.44
CA GLY A 667 8.99 7.68 6.84
C GLY A 667 8.99 6.37 7.62
N TYR A 668 7.91 6.11 8.36
CA TYR A 668 7.69 4.93 9.17
C TYR A 668 6.42 4.21 8.74
N LEU A 669 6.43 2.89 8.75
CA LEU A 669 5.27 2.04 8.48
C LEU A 669 5.08 1.00 9.60
N ASN A 670 3.83 0.73 9.92
CA ASN A 670 3.40 -0.32 10.83
C ASN A 670 2.23 -1.10 10.23
N PHE A 671 2.30 -2.43 10.24
CA PHE A 671 1.18 -3.28 9.84
C PHE A 671 0.21 -3.51 11.01
N MET A 672 -1.09 -3.47 10.72
CA MET A 672 -2.15 -3.51 11.73
C MET A 672 -2.04 -4.65 12.75
N GLY A 673 -2.00 -4.29 14.03
CA GLY A 673 -1.83 -5.18 15.17
C GLY A 673 -0.39 -5.23 15.71
N ASN A 674 0.61 -5.00 14.88
CA ASN A 674 2.00 -5.06 15.31
C ASN A 674 2.36 -3.90 16.25
N GLU A 675 1.56 -2.82 16.26
CA GLU A 675 1.77 -1.68 17.14
C GLU A 675 1.69 -2.04 18.62
N PHE A 676 0.85 -3.02 18.96
CA PHE A 676 0.68 -3.51 20.33
C PHE A 676 1.24 -4.92 20.53
N GLY A 677 2.00 -5.44 19.56
CA GLY A 677 2.55 -6.78 19.61
C GLY A 677 1.48 -7.87 19.55
N HIS A 678 0.57 -7.80 18.57
CA HIS A 678 -0.48 -8.81 18.38
C HIS A 678 0.10 -10.23 18.39
N PRO A 679 -0.49 -11.18 19.16
CA PRO A 679 0.00 -12.55 19.25
C PRO A 679 -0.30 -13.36 17.99
N GLU A 680 0.14 -14.62 17.96
CA GLU A 680 -0.14 -15.57 16.87
C GLU A 680 0.42 -15.10 15.49
N TRP A 681 -0.29 -15.41 14.41
CA TRP A 681 0.03 -15.08 13.02
C TRP A 681 -1.28 -14.89 12.23
N ILE A 682 -1.16 -14.48 10.97
CA ILE A 682 -2.25 -14.32 10.01
C ILE A 682 -2.29 -15.56 9.12
N ASP A 683 -3.46 -16.18 9.00
CA ASP A 683 -3.71 -17.21 8.00
C ASP A 683 -5.09 -16.98 7.39
N PHE A 684 -5.15 -16.98 6.07
CA PHE A 684 -6.38 -16.77 5.32
C PHE A 684 -7.13 -18.09 5.14
N PRO A 685 -8.47 -18.06 5.00
CA PRO A 685 -9.24 -19.26 4.70
C PRO A 685 -8.74 -19.89 3.38
N ARG A 686 -8.25 -21.13 3.46
CA ARG A 686 -7.71 -21.84 2.30
C ARG A 686 -7.96 -23.34 2.38
N GLY A 687 -8.23 -23.92 1.20
CA GLY A 687 -8.28 -25.35 0.98
C GLY A 687 -6.91 -25.99 0.85
N GLU A 688 -6.89 -27.31 0.65
CA GLU A 688 -5.66 -28.06 0.37
C GLU A 688 -5.04 -27.64 -0.97
N GLN A 689 -3.72 -27.50 -1.00
CA GLN A 689 -2.97 -27.22 -2.21
C GLN A 689 -2.17 -28.44 -2.62
N HIS A 690 -2.17 -28.74 -3.92
CA HIS A 690 -1.42 -29.84 -4.51
C HIS A 690 -0.24 -29.26 -5.30
N LEU A 691 0.97 -29.54 -4.84
CA LEU A 691 2.20 -29.13 -5.52
C LEU A 691 2.45 -29.99 -6.77
N PRO A 692 3.17 -29.46 -7.78
CA PRO A 692 3.42 -30.20 -9.02
C PRO A 692 4.32 -31.44 -8.81
N ASP A 693 5.06 -31.48 -7.70
CA ASP A 693 5.84 -32.64 -7.28
C ASP A 693 5.01 -33.71 -6.52
N GLY A 694 3.69 -33.51 -6.41
CA GLY A 694 2.75 -34.42 -5.76
C GLY A 694 2.61 -34.24 -4.24
N ARG A 695 3.33 -33.29 -3.63
CA ARG A 695 3.14 -32.96 -2.21
C ARG A 695 1.81 -32.23 -1.99
N VAL A 696 1.13 -32.55 -0.90
CA VAL A 696 -0.10 -31.86 -0.47
C VAL A 696 0.24 -30.94 0.69
N ILE A 697 -0.02 -29.64 0.52
CA ILE A 697 -0.01 -28.67 1.61
C ILE A 697 -1.43 -28.63 2.16
N ALA A 698 -1.59 -29.07 3.41
CA ALA A 698 -2.88 -29.04 4.07
C ALA A 698 -3.43 -27.59 4.12
N GLY A 699 -4.72 -27.45 3.81
CA GLY A 699 -5.46 -26.22 4.06
C GLY A 699 -5.69 -26.01 5.55
N ASN A 700 -6.42 -24.96 5.89
CA ASN A 700 -6.86 -24.69 7.27
C ASN A 700 -8.38 -24.86 7.43
N ASN A 701 -8.98 -25.72 6.60
CA ASN A 701 -10.44 -25.96 6.54
C ASN A 701 -11.24 -24.67 6.28
N ASN A 702 -10.71 -23.75 5.46
CA ASN A 702 -11.30 -22.43 5.20
C ASN A 702 -11.59 -21.63 6.48
N SER A 703 -10.71 -21.73 7.47
CA SER A 703 -10.87 -21.05 8.76
C SER A 703 -10.57 -19.56 8.66
N PHE A 704 -11.38 -18.75 9.34
CA PHE A 704 -11.16 -17.32 9.54
C PHE A 704 -10.55 -17.00 10.91
N ASP A 705 -10.24 -17.99 11.75
CA ASP A 705 -9.76 -17.76 13.13
C ASP A 705 -8.48 -16.91 13.20
N LYS A 706 -7.58 -17.05 12.23
CA LYS A 706 -6.35 -16.25 12.12
C LYS A 706 -6.47 -15.09 11.12
N CYS A 707 -7.63 -14.93 10.47
CA CYS A 707 -7.94 -13.86 9.53
C CYS A 707 -8.76 -12.75 10.22
N ARG A 708 -8.27 -12.28 11.38
CA ARG A 708 -8.90 -11.25 12.25
C ARG A 708 -7.85 -10.47 13.04
N ARG A 709 -8.21 -9.34 13.63
CA ARG A 709 -7.37 -8.54 14.55
C ARG A 709 -8.01 -8.40 15.93
N ARG A 710 -7.29 -8.84 16.97
CA ARG A 710 -7.73 -8.77 18.37
C ARG A 710 -7.38 -7.43 19.01
N PHE A 711 -8.01 -6.37 18.50
CA PHE A 711 -7.88 -5.02 19.07
C PHE A 711 -8.32 -4.94 20.54
N ASP A 712 -9.24 -5.83 20.95
CA ASP A 712 -9.67 -6.01 22.34
C ASP A 712 -8.50 -6.31 23.30
N LEU A 713 -7.42 -6.94 22.84
CA LEU A 713 -6.25 -7.20 23.68
C LEU A 713 -5.51 -5.91 24.03
N ALA A 714 -5.45 -4.95 23.10
CA ALA A 714 -4.77 -3.68 23.29
C ALA A 714 -5.63 -2.66 24.08
N ASP A 715 -6.95 -2.79 23.97
CA ASP A 715 -7.92 -1.99 24.72
C ASP A 715 -8.08 -2.44 26.18
N ALA A 716 -7.72 -3.69 26.49
CA ALA A 716 -7.75 -4.23 27.83
C ALA A 716 -6.62 -3.65 28.69
N ASP A 717 -6.95 -2.68 29.54
CA ASP A 717 -6.04 -2.03 30.50
C ASP A 717 -5.42 -2.98 31.53
N TYR A 718 -6.01 -4.16 31.73
CA TYR A 718 -5.49 -5.24 32.57
C TYR A 718 -4.51 -6.17 31.85
N LEU A 719 -4.21 -5.94 30.57
CA LEU A 719 -3.23 -6.66 29.78
C LEU A 719 -2.03 -5.78 29.36
N ARG A 720 -0.87 -6.40 29.20
CA ARG A 720 0.40 -5.74 28.84
C ARG A 720 0.46 -5.25 27.38
N TYR A 721 -0.44 -5.71 26.52
CA TYR A 721 -0.58 -5.19 25.16
C TYR A 721 -0.93 -3.70 25.16
N HIS A 722 -1.69 -3.25 26.17
CA HIS A 722 -2.02 -1.84 26.35
C HIS A 722 -0.76 -0.98 26.43
N GLY A 723 0.21 -1.34 27.27
CA GLY A 723 1.46 -0.58 27.39
C GLY A 723 2.30 -0.52 26.11
N LEU A 724 2.26 -1.58 25.27
CA LEU A 724 2.90 -1.55 23.95
C LEU A 724 2.20 -0.58 23.00
N GLN A 725 0.87 -0.53 23.03
CA GLN A 725 0.06 0.43 22.27
C GLN A 725 0.34 1.88 22.70
N GLU A 726 0.39 2.14 24.01
CA GLU A 726 0.64 3.48 24.53
C GLU A 726 2.06 3.95 24.17
N PHE A 727 3.04 3.04 24.16
CA PHE A 727 4.40 3.36 23.68
C PHE A 727 4.42 3.70 22.18
N ASP A 728 3.69 2.95 21.35
CA ASP A 728 3.56 3.28 19.94
C ASP A 728 2.98 4.69 19.75
N ARG A 729 1.88 4.99 20.46
CA ARG A 729 1.26 6.32 20.42
C ARG A 729 2.25 7.41 20.80
N ALA A 730 3.00 7.22 21.88
CA ALA A 730 4.02 8.17 22.31
C ALA A 730 5.15 8.33 21.27
N MET A 731 5.56 7.24 20.62
CA MET A 731 6.55 7.26 19.55
C MET A 731 6.06 8.04 18.32
N GLN A 732 4.79 7.88 17.90
CA GLN A 732 4.24 8.64 16.78
C GLN A 732 4.14 10.15 17.10
N HIS A 733 3.69 10.51 18.31
CA HIS A 733 3.59 11.91 18.72
C HIS A 733 4.95 12.58 18.97
N LEU A 734 5.98 11.79 19.35
CA LEU A 734 7.35 12.28 19.42
C LEU A 734 7.81 12.78 18.03
N GLU A 735 7.53 12.02 16.98
CA GLU A 735 7.84 12.45 15.61
C GLU A 735 6.97 13.64 15.17
N GLU A 736 5.68 13.64 15.51
CA GLU A 736 4.80 14.78 15.21
C GLU A 736 5.32 16.08 15.85
N THR A 737 5.85 16.00 17.07
CA THR A 737 6.36 17.16 17.82
C THR A 737 7.71 17.64 17.32
N TYR A 738 8.64 16.71 17.03
CA TYR A 738 10.04 17.05 16.76
C TYR A 738 10.47 16.91 15.29
N SER A 739 9.63 16.28 14.45
CA SER A 739 9.88 16.05 13.00
C SER A 739 11.29 15.53 12.72
N PHE A 740 11.72 14.53 13.49
CA PHE A 740 13.10 14.06 13.45
C PHE A 740 13.37 13.20 12.20
N MET A 741 12.38 12.46 11.68
CA MET A 741 12.59 11.56 10.54
C MET A 741 13.03 12.30 9.27
N THR A 742 12.57 13.52 9.05
CA THR A 742 12.92 14.32 7.86
C THR A 742 14.04 15.32 8.11
N SER A 743 14.57 15.36 9.34
CA SER A 743 15.69 16.22 9.69
C SER A 743 16.95 15.87 8.88
N LYS A 744 17.61 16.91 8.36
CA LYS A 744 18.92 16.79 7.72
C LYS A 744 20.03 16.39 8.71
N HIS A 745 19.83 16.68 10.00
CA HIS A 745 20.79 16.31 11.02
C HIS A 745 20.53 14.88 11.48
N GLN A 746 21.42 13.97 11.09
CA GLN A 746 21.52 12.61 11.60
C GLN A 746 22.99 12.32 11.91
N TYR A 747 23.30 11.87 13.12
CA TYR A 747 24.68 11.56 13.52
C TYR A 747 24.74 10.42 14.54
N ILE A 748 25.44 9.34 14.22
CA ILE A 748 25.62 8.21 15.14
C ILE A 748 26.93 8.44 15.91
N SER A 749 26.81 8.85 17.17
CA SER A 749 27.95 9.08 18.06
C SER A 749 28.52 7.77 18.61
N ARG A 750 27.68 6.78 18.91
CA ARG A 750 28.13 5.51 19.52
C ARG A 750 27.39 4.30 18.98
N LYS A 751 28.13 3.21 18.84
CA LYS A 751 27.68 1.85 18.51
C LYS A 751 28.61 0.85 19.21
N ASP A 752 28.55 0.86 20.54
CA ASP A 752 29.52 0.17 21.38
C ASP A 752 29.19 -1.32 21.50
N GLU A 753 30.15 -2.18 21.14
CA GLU A 753 29.99 -3.64 21.18
C GLU A 753 30.27 -4.25 22.55
N GLY A 754 30.93 -3.54 23.47
CA GLY A 754 31.16 -4.02 24.83
C GLY A 754 29.93 -3.74 25.69
N ASP A 755 29.55 -2.46 25.74
CA ASP A 755 28.43 -1.99 26.53
C ASP A 755 27.07 -2.29 25.89
N ARG A 756 27.04 -2.63 24.59
CA ARG A 756 25.81 -2.78 23.79
C ARG A 756 24.96 -1.50 23.81
N VAL A 757 25.62 -0.35 23.81
CA VAL A 757 24.97 0.96 23.80
C VAL A 757 25.08 1.60 22.42
N ILE A 758 23.93 2.04 21.90
CA ILE A 758 23.83 2.85 20.69
C ILE A 758 23.41 4.26 21.10
N THR A 759 24.11 5.27 20.60
CA THR A 759 23.71 6.68 20.75
C THR A 759 23.77 7.40 19.42
N PHE A 760 22.74 8.18 19.13
CA PHE A 760 22.69 9.00 17.93
C PHE A 760 21.84 10.24 18.13
N GLU A 761 22.07 11.23 17.28
CA GLU A 761 21.29 12.44 17.18
C GLU A 761 20.46 12.40 15.91
N ARG A 762 19.20 12.83 16.03
CA ARG A 762 18.35 13.08 14.87
C ARG A 762 17.46 14.29 15.12
N GLY A 763 17.61 15.33 14.30
CA GLY A 763 17.03 16.63 14.62
C GLY A 763 17.62 17.23 15.89
N ASN A 764 16.77 17.70 16.79
CA ASN A 764 17.17 18.25 18.10
C ASN A 764 17.16 17.19 19.22
N LEU A 765 16.97 15.91 18.86
CA LEU A 765 16.86 14.81 19.81
C LEU A 765 18.16 14.01 19.90
N VAL A 766 18.49 13.57 21.12
CA VAL A 766 19.56 12.60 21.40
C VAL A 766 18.91 11.30 21.83
N PHE A 767 19.15 10.22 21.10
CA PHE A 767 18.64 8.89 21.38
C PHE A 767 19.70 8.02 22.05
N VAL A 768 19.33 7.31 23.10
CA VAL A 768 20.19 6.39 23.85
C VAL A 768 19.50 5.04 23.97
N PHE A 769 20.11 4.01 23.42
CA PHE A 769 19.62 2.63 23.50
C PHE A 769 20.65 1.78 24.24
N ASN A 770 20.24 1.14 25.33
CA ASN A 770 21.03 0.11 26.01
C ASN A 770 20.46 -1.28 25.69
N PHE A 771 21.05 -1.97 24.72
CA PHE A 771 20.69 -3.34 24.34
C PHE A 771 21.32 -4.41 25.22
N HIS A 772 22.10 -4.04 26.24
CA HIS A 772 22.72 -5.02 27.12
C HIS A 772 21.63 -5.81 27.86
N TRP A 773 21.76 -7.14 27.86
CA TRP A 773 20.81 -8.07 28.47
C TRP A 773 20.77 -8.05 30.00
N SER A 774 21.61 -7.24 30.67
CA SER A 774 21.78 -7.28 32.12
C SER A 774 22.41 -6.02 32.72
N ASN A 775 23.40 -5.42 32.07
CA ASN A 775 24.14 -4.30 32.64
C ASN A 775 23.37 -2.99 32.49
N SER A 776 23.28 -2.28 33.62
CA SER A 776 22.77 -0.91 33.68
C SER A 776 23.94 0.01 33.97
N TYR A 777 24.00 1.16 33.30
CA TYR A 777 25.12 2.08 33.38
C TYR A 777 24.72 3.35 34.12
N SER A 778 25.39 3.64 35.23
CA SER A 778 25.29 4.93 35.93
C SER A 778 26.33 5.89 35.39
N ASP A 779 26.02 7.18 35.37
CA ASP A 779 26.92 8.24 34.88
C ASP A 779 27.50 7.95 33.48
N TYR A 780 26.68 7.36 32.60
CA TYR A 780 27.11 7.03 31.25
C TYR A 780 27.23 8.30 30.43
N ARG A 781 28.45 8.66 30.04
CA ARG A 781 28.71 9.86 29.25
C ARG A 781 28.29 9.64 27.79
N ILE A 782 27.51 10.57 27.25
CA ILE A 782 27.08 10.59 25.84
C ILE A 782 27.39 11.94 25.19
N GLY A 783 27.75 11.94 23.90
CA GLY A 783 28.04 13.15 23.14
C GLY A 783 26.77 13.82 22.59
N CYS A 784 26.79 15.15 22.44
CA CYS A 784 25.73 15.94 21.82
C CYS A 784 26.30 17.16 21.07
N LEU A 785 25.57 17.63 20.05
CA LEU A 785 25.96 18.77 19.23
C LEU A 785 25.82 20.08 19.99
N LYS A 786 24.61 20.33 20.49
CA LYS A 786 24.21 21.62 21.02
C LYS A 786 24.48 21.63 22.53
N PRO A 787 25.12 22.68 23.06
CA PRO A 787 25.16 22.85 24.50
C PRO A 787 23.78 23.27 25.00
N GLY A 788 23.48 22.99 26.25
CA GLY A 788 22.28 23.44 26.93
C GLY A 788 21.73 22.41 27.90
N LYS A 789 20.43 22.55 28.16
CA LYS A 789 19.67 21.70 29.06
C LYS A 789 18.88 20.69 28.25
N TYR A 790 19.02 19.41 28.59
CA TYR A 790 18.25 18.31 28.02
C TYR A 790 17.25 17.76 29.04
N VAL A 791 16.08 17.34 28.55
CA VAL A 791 15.03 16.67 29.35
C VAL A 791 14.59 15.39 28.64
N VAL A 792 14.04 14.44 29.38
CA VAL A 792 13.46 13.23 28.80
C VAL A 792 12.25 13.61 27.95
N ALA A 793 12.28 13.22 26.67
CA ALA A 793 11.18 13.39 25.72
C ALA A 793 10.38 12.11 25.53
N LEU A 794 11.05 10.95 25.61
CA LEU A 794 10.41 9.63 25.62
C LEU A 794 11.30 8.66 26.39
N ASP A 795 10.69 7.87 27.27
CA ASP A 795 11.38 6.84 28.05
C ASP A 795 10.63 5.52 27.92
N SER A 796 11.26 4.52 27.31
CA SER A 796 10.66 3.18 27.19
C SER A 796 10.52 2.45 28.53
N ASP A 797 11.22 2.88 29.59
CA ASP A 797 11.16 2.26 30.91
C ASP A 797 10.01 2.80 31.79
N ASP A 798 9.19 3.73 31.27
CA ASP A 798 7.99 4.19 31.96
C ASP A 798 7.03 3.02 32.23
N LYS A 799 6.41 3.02 33.42
CA LYS A 799 5.41 2.02 33.81
C LYS A 799 4.18 2.01 32.90
N GLU A 800 3.79 3.15 32.31
CA GLU A 800 2.68 3.25 31.34
C GLU A 800 2.95 2.34 30.14
N TYR A 801 4.22 2.21 29.75
CA TYR A 801 4.66 1.37 28.65
C TYR A 801 5.05 -0.04 29.09
N GLY A 802 4.80 -0.42 30.35
CA GLY A 802 5.20 -1.71 30.92
C GLY A 802 6.69 -1.81 31.26
N GLY A 803 7.37 -0.69 31.51
CA GLY A 803 8.72 -0.66 32.06
C GLY A 803 8.76 -0.64 33.59
N PHE A 804 9.94 -0.37 34.17
CA PHE A 804 10.20 -0.46 35.61
C PHE A 804 10.26 0.89 36.34
N ASP A 805 9.98 2.02 35.67
CA ASP A 805 9.90 3.37 36.23
C ASP A 805 11.21 3.79 36.94
N ARG A 806 12.37 3.51 36.31
CA ARG A 806 13.70 3.73 36.93
C ARG A 806 14.35 5.07 36.58
N ILE A 807 13.78 5.86 35.68
CA ILE A 807 14.31 7.15 35.22
C ILE A 807 13.37 8.25 35.71
N ASP A 808 13.89 9.21 36.47
CA ASP A 808 13.11 10.37 36.95
C ASP A 808 13.02 11.45 35.86
N HIS A 809 11.82 11.67 35.34
CA HIS A 809 11.57 12.62 34.26
C HIS A 809 11.70 14.10 34.69
N ASN A 810 11.83 14.39 35.99
CA ASN A 810 12.09 15.75 36.49
C ASN A 810 13.58 16.13 36.45
N VAL A 811 14.47 15.19 36.12
CA VAL A 811 15.90 15.45 36.08
C VAL A 811 16.25 16.27 34.83
N GLU A 812 16.97 17.36 35.06
CA GLU A 812 17.55 18.18 34.01
C GLU A 812 18.99 17.72 33.71
N TYR A 813 19.29 17.45 32.45
CA TYR A 813 20.59 16.95 32.00
C TYR A 813 21.38 18.09 31.37
N PHE A 814 22.38 18.60 32.09
CA PHE A 814 23.20 19.72 31.62
C PHE A 814 24.40 19.22 30.81
N SER A 815 24.52 19.70 29.56
CA SER A 815 25.70 19.43 28.75
C SER A 815 26.91 20.21 29.26
N ASN A 816 28.08 19.58 29.23
CA ASN A 816 29.37 20.23 29.45
C ASN A 816 30.16 20.26 28.15
N GLU A 817 30.90 21.36 27.94
CA GLU A 817 31.85 21.47 26.84
C GLU A 817 32.97 20.43 27.00
N GLY A 818 33.36 19.83 25.87
CA GLY A 818 34.45 18.88 25.82
C GLY A 818 34.19 17.78 24.82
N TRP A 819 35.17 17.56 23.93
CA TRP A 819 35.08 16.57 22.88
C TRP A 819 34.88 15.16 23.42
N PHE A 820 33.81 14.50 22.98
CA PHE A 820 33.50 13.12 23.32
C PHE A 820 32.68 12.49 22.18
N ASP A 821 33.04 11.28 21.74
CA ASP A 821 32.41 10.60 20.59
C ASP A 821 32.25 11.50 19.34
N ASN A 822 33.28 12.31 19.05
CA ASN A 822 33.30 13.30 17.98
C ASN A 822 32.17 14.35 18.04
N ARG A 823 31.67 14.64 19.25
CA ARG A 823 30.74 15.72 19.54
C ARG A 823 31.40 16.77 20.43
N PRO A 824 31.08 18.07 20.26
CA PRO A 824 31.70 19.15 21.03
C PRO A 824 31.23 19.23 22.49
N ASN A 825 30.06 18.68 22.80
CA ASN A 825 29.45 18.69 24.13
C ASN A 825 29.10 17.26 24.58
N SER A 826 28.86 17.09 25.87
CA SER A 826 28.42 15.80 26.42
C SER A 826 27.67 15.96 27.74
N PHE A 827 26.77 15.03 28.06
CA PHE A 827 26.13 14.93 29.38
C PHE A 827 26.14 13.49 29.88
N LEU A 828 25.84 13.29 31.16
CA LEU A 828 25.81 11.99 31.81
C LEU A 828 24.37 11.51 31.93
N VAL A 829 24.11 10.24 31.64
CA VAL A 829 22.80 9.63 31.78
C VAL A 829 22.85 8.36 32.62
N TYR A 830 21.72 8.01 33.23
CA TYR A 830 21.49 6.66 33.72
C TYR A 830 20.83 5.85 32.61
N ALA A 831 21.44 4.74 32.21
CA ALA A 831 20.97 3.87 31.13
C ALA A 831 20.71 2.45 31.65
N PRO A 832 19.49 2.13 32.12
CA PRO A 832 19.12 0.78 32.55
C PRO A 832 19.22 -0.25 31.42
N CYS A 833 19.43 -1.52 31.76
CA CYS A 833 19.46 -2.60 30.76
C CYS A 833 18.12 -2.69 30.00
N ARG A 834 18.21 -2.95 28.68
CA ARG A 834 17.06 -3.04 27.75
C ARG A 834 16.13 -1.82 27.83
N THR A 835 16.69 -0.63 27.68
CA THR A 835 15.91 0.61 27.61
C THR A 835 16.33 1.47 26.42
N ALA A 836 15.39 2.25 25.93
CA ALA A 836 15.60 3.37 25.03
C ALA A 836 15.05 4.65 25.68
N VAL A 837 15.87 5.70 25.68
CA VAL A 837 15.51 7.03 26.18
C VAL A 837 15.88 8.06 25.13
N VAL A 838 14.94 8.98 24.87
CA VAL A 838 15.12 10.10 23.96
C VAL A 838 15.15 11.38 24.77
N TYR A 839 16.17 12.20 24.56
CA TYR A 839 16.36 13.47 25.23
C TYR A 839 16.15 14.61 24.24
N ALA A 840 15.35 15.60 24.64
CA ALA A 840 15.15 16.84 23.88
C ALA A 840 15.92 17.99 24.51
N LEU A 841 16.51 18.83 23.66
CA LEU A 841 17.07 20.10 24.09
C LEU A 841 15.91 21.06 24.44
N VAL A 842 15.95 21.68 25.62
CA VAL A 842 15.03 22.74 26.02
C VAL A 842 15.45 24.02 25.31
N GLU A 843 14.55 24.60 24.52
CA GLU A 843 14.74 25.92 23.92
C GLU A 843 14.49 27.00 24.98
N ASP A 844 15.40 27.97 25.09
CA ASP A 844 15.36 29.08 26.05
C ASP A 844 14.30 30.14 25.72
#